data_AF-A0A9N8HKG3-F1
#
_entry.id   AF-A0A9N8HKG3-F1
#
_cell.length_a   1.000
_cell.length_b   1.000
_cell.length_c   1.000
_cell.angle_alpha   90.00
_cell.angle_beta   90.00
_cell.angle_gamma   90.00
#
_symmetry.space_group_name_H-M   'P 1'
#
loop_
_entity.id
_entity.type
_entity.pdbx_description
1 polymer ?
#
loop_
_entity_poly.entity_id
_entity_poly.type
_entity_poly.pdbx_seq_one_letter_code
_entity_poly.pdbx_strand_id
1 'polypeptide(L)'
;MDLPTGTDRLKIAAFLDTVRFPWAEELIDFTVRLINDGWQGDILGGVPLEYSISNSDCDRGVAVRAFLKTISQHGLPNAILGTRCTAPTMAIATLAAAENVALLSPAATGPMLSNKGDYPTSNRLVAGDTASGQVGALVSLLQEFGWDRISIINTNTQYAQEFKVELTRAWRGMQDGFTGEIGYEGTVQVDQDTDEVDPDSVKAILSNVPVKNPSLNSRVVVLLAHHQHAFPILKIAKQEGFQPDTVFVGCDAWTGRAPLDPELSWMGEHPGYVGLVPYRNFSGAVYKDFLGRLQDEQKREGRPVMTNLPDSAADRTVDSVLALAKALARVSPEHRFNGTAVVDALRSHSFEGVSGSVEFDGNGDRANPRYTVMSFPHKGGGFIPIGTAAPGFVDIDLGKVCYAEVGCGVVPPSATDPVVPWRLIGLAILGALLAILFPLACYLYKKHLPIKRRLKLLEEEIEAMDSNEGARRRRKGSLYKEIARLLEQPRPATWTDAEGLVAISHTDAEYWEVFKKMRETTSEDVWISKLFRLQNDGLWSYWVFRKNQLASKYGFDFNDKAALNEQVVWHGTSSLNPDVITSDSHDGFMMNYAAAGHFGRGLYFAERFEYSDCYSYRVNNQSAMSAEGITIQDGDDREIFLVNLLVGQAIEMNREENEEECRALVAPPCNPNTDGLRYDTVSGVAPCGTKIHTVYENGRAYPSYLIRYYKGPRDPSRTPFESQEEAQKETLDVTSRTESSEGDSDENNQPGSDGWSLRGLWNSLRSSQNSTAGPDAALDGAPRDENIEGTGGDGQTGTLQATTAGTEEGQVKALWFYHDDVGQSVPYSGGLQAEIEAAYQRDPQGSLTIAYGTWAYLVDFGTRTQTNRDHPGHRQRRISRMDLP
;
A
#
# COMPACT_ATOMS: atom_id res chain seq x y z
N MET A 1 -55.17 -30.74 -39.99
CA MET A 1 -54.38 -31.75 -40.72
C MET A 1 -54.60 -33.06 -40.01
N ASP A 2 -55.03 -34.10 -40.73
CA ASP A 2 -55.10 -35.45 -40.16
C ASP A 2 -53.70 -35.89 -39.73
N LEU A 3 -53.53 -36.21 -38.44
CA LEU A 3 -52.27 -36.75 -37.92
C LEU A 3 -51.96 -38.06 -38.66
N PRO A 4 -50.72 -38.29 -39.14
CA PRO A 4 -50.39 -39.52 -39.84
C PRO A 4 -50.58 -40.71 -38.91
N THR A 5 -51.48 -41.62 -39.26
CA THR A 5 -51.72 -42.90 -38.58
C THR A 5 -50.63 -43.95 -38.86
N GLY A 6 -49.42 -43.51 -39.25
CA GLY A 6 -48.31 -44.38 -39.62
C GLY A 6 -47.56 -44.90 -38.40
N THR A 7 -48.06 -45.96 -37.78
CA THR A 7 -47.49 -46.65 -36.61
C THR A 7 -46.25 -47.49 -36.88
N ASP A 8 -45.73 -47.53 -38.12
CA ASP A 8 -44.80 -48.58 -38.52
C ASP A 8 -43.31 -48.17 -38.44
N ARG A 9 -42.98 -46.87 -38.32
CA ARG A 9 -41.59 -46.36 -38.25
C ARG A 9 -41.50 -45.05 -37.46
N LEU A 10 -40.37 -44.83 -36.79
CA LEU A 10 -40.05 -43.59 -36.06
C LEU A 10 -38.98 -42.81 -36.80
N LYS A 11 -39.09 -41.48 -36.87
CA LYS A 11 -38.17 -40.62 -37.62
C LYS A 11 -37.53 -39.56 -36.73
N ILE A 12 -36.20 -39.48 -36.77
CA ILE A 12 -35.43 -38.38 -36.17
C ILE A 12 -34.83 -37.51 -37.28
N ALA A 13 -35.09 -36.21 -37.26
CA ALA A 13 -34.40 -35.27 -38.15
C ALA A 13 -33.20 -34.65 -37.42
N ALA A 14 -32.00 -34.85 -37.94
CA ALA A 14 -30.77 -34.27 -37.39
C ALA A 14 -30.35 -33.02 -38.17
N PHE A 15 -30.12 -31.92 -37.47
CA PHE A 15 -29.58 -30.68 -38.02
C PHE A 15 -28.24 -30.40 -37.36
N LEU A 16 -27.14 -30.74 -38.02
CA LEU A 16 -25.80 -30.63 -37.44
C LEU A 16 -24.83 -30.03 -38.46
N ASP A 17 -23.74 -29.44 -37.97
CA ASP A 17 -22.65 -29.04 -38.85
C ASP A 17 -21.85 -30.27 -39.27
N THR A 18 -22.03 -30.71 -40.51
CA THR A 18 -21.37 -31.92 -41.04
C THR A 18 -20.02 -31.63 -41.68
N VAL A 19 -19.65 -30.35 -41.81
CA VAL A 19 -18.37 -29.92 -42.42
C VAL A 19 -17.28 -29.86 -41.36
N ARG A 20 -17.52 -29.13 -40.26
CA ARG A 20 -16.56 -29.01 -39.14
C ARG A 20 -16.56 -30.24 -38.23
N PHE A 21 -17.62 -31.06 -38.27
CA PHE A 21 -17.73 -32.29 -37.49
C PHE A 21 -18.05 -33.49 -38.39
N PRO A 22 -17.10 -33.93 -39.22
CA PRO A 22 -17.32 -34.97 -40.23
C PRO A 22 -17.68 -36.34 -39.63
N TRP A 23 -17.44 -36.54 -38.33
CA TRP A 23 -17.82 -37.76 -37.61
C TRP A 23 -19.32 -37.85 -37.30
N ALA A 24 -20.08 -36.76 -37.39
CA ALA A 24 -21.47 -36.72 -36.95
C ALA A 24 -22.37 -37.68 -37.74
N GLU A 25 -22.17 -37.75 -39.06
CA GLU A 25 -22.96 -38.63 -39.94
C GLU A 25 -22.72 -40.11 -39.61
N GLU A 26 -21.45 -40.50 -39.48
CA GLU A 26 -21.06 -41.86 -39.12
C GLU A 26 -21.62 -42.28 -37.76
N LEU A 27 -21.49 -41.44 -36.74
CA LEU A 27 -21.94 -41.79 -35.40
C LEU A 27 -23.47 -41.91 -35.30
N ILE A 28 -24.22 -41.05 -36.00
CA ILE A 28 -25.69 -41.15 -36.02
C ILE A 28 -26.13 -42.41 -36.76
N ASP A 29 -25.61 -42.65 -37.97
CA ASP A 29 -25.92 -43.85 -38.74
C ASP A 29 -25.65 -45.12 -37.92
N PHE A 30 -24.44 -45.24 -37.38
CA PHE A 30 -24.03 -46.40 -36.61
C PHE A 30 -24.90 -46.59 -35.36
N THR A 31 -25.20 -45.52 -34.63
CA THR A 31 -26.01 -45.60 -33.41
C THR A 31 -27.45 -46.03 -33.73
N VAL A 32 -28.06 -45.50 -34.79
CA VAL A 32 -29.42 -45.90 -35.20
C VAL A 32 -29.45 -47.37 -35.61
N ARG A 33 -28.46 -47.83 -36.39
CA ARG A 33 -28.36 -49.26 -36.77
C ARG A 33 -28.20 -50.15 -35.54
N LEU A 34 -27.31 -49.79 -34.61
CA LEU A 34 -27.15 -50.53 -33.36
C LEU A 34 -28.45 -50.62 -32.55
N ILE A 35 -29.20 -49.52 -32.41
CA ILE A 35 -30.49 -49.52 -31.68
C ILE A 35 -31.50 -50.44 -32.37
N ASN A 36 -31.60 -50.39 -33.70
CA ASN A 36 -32.48 -51.27 -34.46
C ASN A 36 -32.09 -52.75 -34.33
N ASP A 37 -30.80 -53.04 -34.13
CA ASP A 37 -30.27 -54.40 -33.91
C ASP A 37 -30.35 -54.85 -32.42
N GLY A 38 -30.97 -54.05 -31.53
CA GLY A 38 -31.20 -54.39 -30.12
C GLY A 38 -30.10 -53.98 -29.15
N TRP A 39 -29.24 -53.04 -29.52
CA TRP A 39 -28.25 -52.46 -28.60
C TRP A 39 -28.93 -51.73 -27.45
N GLN A 40 -28.45 -51.97 -26.22
CA GLN A 40 -29.10 -51.51 -24.98
C GLN A 40 -30.53 -52.06 -24.79
N GLY A 41 -30.82 -53.23 -25.38
CA GLY A 41 -32.10 -53.93 -25.35
C GLY A 41 -32.97 -53.61 -26.58
N ASP A 42 -34.08 -54.33 -26.74
CA ASP A 42 -35.11 -54.00 -27.74
C ASP A 42 -35.91 -52.78 -27.27
N ILE A 43 -35.30 -51.59 -27.38
CA ILE A 43 -35.85 -50.33 -26.86
C ILE A 43 -37.19 -50.00 -27.52
N LEU A 44 -37.33 -50.26 -28.81
CA LEU A 44 -38.46 -49.83 -29.63
C LEU A 44 -39.47 -50.94 -29.91
N GLY A 45 -39.30 -52.13 -29.33
CA GLY A 45 -40.22 -53.26 -29.50
C GLY A 45 -40.36 -53.70 -30.96
N GLY A 46 -39.25 -53.69 -31.70
CA GLY A 46 -39.21 -53.99 -33.13
C GLY A 46 -39.69 -52.88 -34.08
N VAL A 47 -40.07 -51.69 -33.59
CA VAL A 47 -40.39 -50.54 -34.46
C VAL A 47 -39.09 -49.90 -34.98
N PRO A 48 -38.84 -49.86 -36.31
CA PRO A 48 -37.61 -49.29 -36.86
C PRO A 48 -37.48 -47.78 -36.60
N LEU A 49 -36.28 -47.38 -36.17
CA LEU A 49 -35.85 -45.98 -36.12
C LEU A 49 -35.16 -45.60 -37.44
N GLU A 50 -35.64 -44.54 -38.07
CA GLU A 50 -35.08 -43.90 -39.24
C GLU A 50 -34.57 -42.51 -38.89
N TYR A 51 -33.66 -42.00 -39.71
CA TYR A 51 -33.12 -40.66 -39.53
C TYR A 51 -32.89 -39.93 -40.87
N SER A 52 -32.85 -38.61 -40.82
CA SER A 52 -32.32 -37.75 -41.88
C SER A 52 -31.28 -36.80 -41.29
N ILE A 53 -30.27 -36.44 -42.05
CA ILE A 53 -29.24 -35.48 -41.63
C ILE A 53 -29.23 -34.32 -42.61
N SER A 54 -29.25 -33.10 -42.08
CA SER A 54 -29.06 -31.88 -42.86
C SER A 54 -27.96 -31.03 -42.25
N ASN A 55 -27.11 -30.46 -43.11
CA ASN A 55 -26.07 -29.54 -42.69
C ASN A 55 -26.71 -28.26 -42.13
N SER A 56 -26.36 -27.88 -40.91
CA SER A 56 -26.73 -26.61 -40.30
C SER A 56 -25.63 -25.55 -40.38
N ASP A 57 -24.40 -25.94 -40.72
CA ASP A 57 -23.21 -25.07 -40.87
C ASP A 57 -22.94 -24.14 -39.68
N CYS A 58 -23.38 -24.56 -38.49
CA CYS A 58 -23.54 -23.72 -37.30
C CYS A 58 -24.13 -22.30 -37.54
N ASP A 59 -24.89 -22.12 -38.62
CA ASP A 59 -25.51 -20.84 -39.00
C ASP A 59 -27.03 -20.89 -38.83
N ARG A 60 -27.58 -19.77 -38.37
CA ARG A 60 -29.03 -19.61 -38.14
C ARG A 60 -29.82 -19.77 -39.44
N GLY A 61 -29.41 -19.10 -40.51
CA GLY A 61 -30.13 -19.08 -41.78
C GLY A 61 -30.07 -20.42 -42.50
N VAL A 62 -28.90 -21.07 -42.50
CA VAL A 62 -28.70 -22.41 -43.08
C VAL A 62 -29.56 -23.43 -42.34
N ALA A 63 -29.54 -23.43 -41.00
CA ALA A 63 -30.36 -24.34 -40.20
C ALA A 63 -31.86 -24.19 -40.49
N VAL A 64 -32.39 -22.96 -40.50
CA VAL A 64 -33.81 -22.70 -40.78
C VAL A 64 -34.21 -23.18 -42.17
N ARG A 65 -33.39 -22.92 -43.20
CA ARG A 65 -33.65 -23.41 -44.57
C ARG A 65 -33.64 -24.94 -44.63
N ALA A 66 -32.70 -25.59 -43.95
CA ALA A 66 -32.62 -27.04 -43.86
C ALA A 66 -33.86 -27.64 -43.19
N PHE A 67 -34.33 -27.02 -42.10
CA PHE A 67 -35.54 -27.44 -41.37
C PHE A 67 -36.79 -27.34 -42.23
N LEU A 68 -37.04 -26.17 -42.84
CA LEU A 68 -38.21 -25.96 -43.71
C LEU A 68 -38.20 -26.91 -44.92
N LYS A 69 -37.01 -27.15 -45.52
CA LYS A 69 -36.85 -28.13 -46.59
C LYS A 69 -37.20 -29.54 -46.12
N THR A 70 -36.73 -29.94 -44.95
CA THR A 70 -36.99 -31.28 -44.39
C THR A 70 -38.48 -31.50 -44.16
N ILE A 71 -39.17 -30.54 -43.55
CA ILE A 71 -40.62 -30.64 -43.30
C ILE A 71 -41.40 -30.66 -44.61
N SER A 72 -41.04 -29.81 -45.57
CA SER A 72 -41.71 -29.77 -46.88
C SER A 72 -41.57 -31.09 -47.65
N GLN A 73 -40.44 -31.79 -47.51
CA GLN A 73 -40.15 -33.02 -48.26
C GLN A 73 -40.59 -34.30 -47.54
N HIS A 74 -40.53 -34.32 -46.21
CA HIS A 74 -40.65 -35.55 -45.42
C HIS A 74 -41.71 -35.49 -44.32
N GLY A 75 -42.36 -34.33 -44.12
CA GLY A 75 -43.28 -34.09 -43.01
C GLY A 75 -42.56 -33.83 -41.69
N LEU A 76 -43.34 -33.65 -40.61
CA LEU A 76 -42.79 -33.48 -39.27
C LEU A 76 -42.14 -34.80 -38.78
N PRO A 77 -40.91 -34.74 -38.23
CA PRO A 77 -40.30 -35.89 -37.58
C PRO A 77 -40.92 -36.14 -36.20
N ASN A 78 -40.66 -37.31 -35.61
CA ASN A 78 -41.06 -37.60 -34.22
C ASN A 78 -40.21 -36.80 -33.21
N ALA A 79 -38.95 -36.57 -33.54
CA ALA A 79 -38.05 -35.73 -32.75
C ALA A 79 -36.96 -35.13 -33.62
N ILE A 80 -36.35 -34.06 -33.12
CA ILE A 80 -35.23 -33.36 -33.73
C ILE A 80 -33.98 -33.61 -32.89
N LEU A 81 -32.91 -34.02 -33.55
CA LEU A 81 -31.57 -34.07 -32.96
C LEU A 81 -30.78 -32.84 -33.43
N GLY A 82 -30.22 -32.11 -32.49
CA GLY A 82 -29.43 -30.93 -32.79
C GLY A 82 -30.16 -29.61 -32.53
N THR A 83 -29.58 -28.46 -32.88
CA THR A 83 -28.25 -28.36 -33.49
C THR A 83 -27.12 -28.44 -32.47
N ARG A 84 -25.86 -28.41 -32.91
CA ARG A 84 -24.69 -28.39 -32.02
C ARG A 84 -24.41 -26.99 -31.47
N CYS A 85 -24.51 -25.97 -32.32
CA CYS A 85 -24.17 -24.59 -31.94
C CYS A 85 -25.39 -23.85 -31.35
N THR A 86 -25.15 -22.93 -30.41
CA THR A 86 -26.22 -22.22 -29.69
C THR A 86 -27.16 -21.47 -30.63
N ALA A 87 -26.64 -20.61 -31.50
CA ALA A 87 -27.45 -19.76 -32.38
C ALA A 87 -28.42 -20.53 -33.30
N PRO A 88 -27.98 -21.56 -34.06
CA PRO A 88 -28.90 -22.37 -34.85
C PRO A 88 -29.82 -23.24 -33.97
N THR A 89 -29.39 -23.70 -32.80
CA THR A 89 -30.25 -24.49 -31.89
C THR A 89 -31.43 -23.66 -31.40
N MET A 90 -31.19 -22.41 -30.99
CA MET A 90 -32.26 -21.50 -30.60
C MET A 90 -33.26 -21.30 -31.73
N ALA A 91 -32.79 -21.11 -32.96
CA ALA A 91 -33.66 -20.91 -34.12
C ALA A 91 -34.51 -22.16 -34.43
N ILE A 92 -33.92 -23.35 -34.44
CA ILE A 92 -34.67 -24.59 -34.66
C ILE A 92 -35.58 -24.89 -33.46
N ALA A 93 -35.16 -24.61 -32.23
CA ALA A 93 -35.98 -24.81 -31.04
C ALA A 93 -37.24 -23.93 -31.04
N THR A 94 -37.16 -22.69 -31.52
CA THR A 94 -38.34 -21.84 -31.73
C THR A 94 -39.31 -22.44 -32.75
N LEU A 95 -38.80 -22.95 -33.87
CA LEU A 95 -39.64 -23.59 -34.88
C LEU A 95 -40.22 -24.93 -34.40
N ALA A 96 -39.41 -25.72 -33.70
CA ALA A 96 -39.83 -26.98 -33.10
C ALA A 96 -40.91 -26.76 -32.04
N ALA A 97 -40.83 -25.70 -31.25
CA ALA A 97 -41.87 -25.32 -30.30
C ALA A 97 -43.18 -24.94 -31.00
N ALA A 98 -43.11 -24.19 -32.10
CA ALA A 98 -44.30 -23.81 -32.88
C ALA A 98 -45.03 -25.02 -33.48
N GLU A 99 -44.28 -26.06 -33.87
CA GLU A 99 -44.82 -27.32 -34.41
C GLU A 99 -45.05 -28.39 -33.31
N ASN A 100 -44.81 -28.06 -32.03
CA ASN A 100 -44.78 -28.98 -30.89
C ASN A 100 -44.00 -30.28 -31.19
N VAL A 101 -42.77 -30.15 -31.70
CA VAL A 101 -41.82 -31.26 -31.92
C VAL A 101 -40.72 -31.19 -30.85
N ALA A 102 -40.36 -32.35 -30.31
CA ALA A 102 -39.27 -32.43 -29.33
C ALA A 102 -37.92 -32.18 -30.00
N LEU A 103 -37.09 -31.34 -29.38
CA LEU A 103 -35.72 -31.09 -29.79
C LEU A 103 -34.76 -31.50 -28.68
N LEU A 104 -33.73 -32.27 -29.02
CA LEU A 104 -32.62 -32.59 -28.13
C LEU A 104 -31.29 -32.18 -28.75
N SER A 105 -30.66 -31.13 -28.19
CA SER A 105 -29.32 -30.72 -28.61
C SER A 105 -28.24 -31.55 -27.92
N PRO A 106 -27.24 -32.07 -28.65
CA PRO A 106 -26.12 -32.76 -28.03
C PRO A 106 -25.11 -31.81 -27.37
N ALA A 107 -25.02 -30.53 -27.77
CA ALA A 107 -23.88 -29.69 -27.37
C ALA A 107 -24.14 -28.18 -27.31
N ALA A 108 -25.36 -27.69 -27.49
CA ALA A 108 -25.63 -26.26 -27.38
C ALA A 108 -25.73 -25.82 -25.91
N THR A 109 -24.71 -25.11 -25.44
CA THR A 109 -24.56 -24.72 -24.03
C THR A 109 -25.20 -23.37 -23.69
N GLY A 110 -25.71 -22.62 -24.68
CA GLY A 110 -26.35 -21.31 -24.49
C GLY A 110 -27.36 -21.25 -23.33
N PRO A 111 -27.18 -20.39 -22.32
CA PRO A 111 -28.06 -20.25 -21.16
C PRO A 111 -29.54 -20.07 -21.49
N MET A 112 -29.86 -19.39 -22.59
CA MET A 112 -31.25 -19.13 -22.98
C MET A 112 -32.06 -20.39 -23.29
N LEU A 113 -31.42 -21.49 -23.68
CA LEU A 113 -32.09 -22.77 -23.95
C LEU A 113 -32.71 -23.41 -22.69
N SER A 114 -32.33 -22.96 -21.49
CA SER A 114 -32.96 -23.35 -20.22
C SER A 114 -34.33 -22.68 -20.02
N ASN A 115 -34.66 -21.61 -20.75
CA ASN A 115 -35.96 -20.94 -20.64
C ASN A 115 -37.08 -21.74 -21.32
N LYS A 116 -37.88 -22.46 -20.54
CA LYS A 116 -39.03 -23.25 -21.07
C LYS A 116 -40.25 -22.43 -21.43
N GLY A 117 -40.29 -21.14 -21.11
CA GLY A 117 -41.28 -20.23 -21.67
C GLY A 117 -41.04 -19.99 -23.17
N ASP A 118 -39.77 -19.86 -23.57
CA ASP A 118 -39.39 -19.62 -24.97
C ASP A 118 -39.13 -20.92 -25.75
N TYR A 119 -38.60 -21.95 -25.07
CA TYR A 119 -38.21 -23.23 -25.68
C TYR A 119 -38.84 -24.43 -24.95
N PRO A 120 -40.19 -24.55 -24.92
CA PRO A 120 -40.91 -25.54 -24.11
C PRO A 120 -40.56 -27.00 -24.46
N THR A 121 -40.35 -27.30 -25.75
CA THR A 121 -40.07 -28.65 -26.26
C THR A 121 -38.58 -28.92 -26.52
N SER A 122 -37.68 -28.09 -25.97
CA SER A 122 -36.23 -28.23 -26.15
C SER A 122 -35.55 -28.78 -24.89
N ASN A 123 -34.66 -29.75 -25.05
CA ASN A 123 -33.74 -30.25 -24.02
C ASN A 123 -32.31 -30.31 -24.59
N ARG A 124 -31.32 -30.55 -23.73
CA ARG A 124 -29.92 -30.78 -24.14
C ARG A 124 -29.17 -31.77 -23.25
N LEU A 125 -28.24 -32.51 -23.87
CA LEU A 125 -27.36 -33.46 -23.17
C LEU A 125 -26.05 -32.88 -22.67
N VAL A 126 -25.71 -31.67 -23.08
CA VAL A 126 -24.68 -30.89 -22.42
C VAL A 126 -25.32 -30.07 -21.30
N ALA A 127 -24.57 -29.78 -20.25
CA ALA A 127 -25.02 -28.80 -19.28
C ALA A 127 -24.94 -27.40 -19.90
N GLY A 128 -25.80 -26.49 -19.44
CA GLY A 128 -25.74 -25.10 -19.87
C GLY A 128 -24.54 -24.34 -19.33
N ASP A 129 -24.23 -23.21 -19.96
CA ASP A 129 -23.33 -22.18 -19.44
C ASP A 129 -24.02 -21.36 -18.34
N THR A 130 -24.74 -22.03 -17.44
CA THR A 130 -25.52 -21.44 -16.36
C THR A 130 -24.78 -21.56 -15.02
N ALA A 131 -25.29 -20.89 -13.99
CA ALA A 131 -24.78 -21.03 -12.63
C ALA A 131 -24.88 -22.47 -12.09
N SER A 132 -25.83 -23.28 -12.58
CA SER A 132 -25.96 -24.71 -12.27
C SER A 132 -25.15 -25.62 -13.19
N GLY A 133 -24.42 -25.05 -14.17
CA GLY A 133 -23.63 -25.78 -15.16
C GLY A 133 -22.20 -25.26 -15.24
N GLN A 134 -21.72 -24.92 -16.44
CA GLN A 134 -20.31 -24.63 -16.65
C GLN A 134 -19.84 -23.36 -15.94
N VAL A 135 -20.67 -22.31 -15.91
CA VAL A 135 -20.33 -21.07 -15.20
C VAL A 135 -20.16 -21.35 -13.71
N GLY A 136 -21.05 -22.13 -13.09
CA GLY A 136 -20.91 -22.53 -11.69
C GLY A 136 -19.61 -23.29 -11.41
N ALA A 137 -19.30 -24.28 -12.24
CA ALA A 137 -18.05 -25.04 -12.10
C ALA A 137 -16.81 -24.17 -12.33
N LEU A 138 -16.87 -23.22 -13.27
CA LEU A 138 -15.77 -22.30 -13.55
C LEU A 138 -15.55 -21.35 -12.37
N VAL A 139 -16.63 -20.78 -11.82
CA VAL A 139 -16.57 -19.94 -10.62
C VAL A 139 -15.95 -20.70 -9.45
N SER A 140 -16.40 -21.93 -9.19
CA SER A 140 -15.83 -22.77 -8.14
C SER A 140 -14.34 -23.06 -8.37
N LEU A 141 -13.92 -23.30 -9.62
CA LEU A 141 -12.51 -23.48 -9.96
C LEU A 141 -11.68 -22.22 -9.70
N LEU A 142 -12.18 -21.04 -10.10
CA LEU A 142 -11.49 -19.78 -9.86
C LEU A 142 -11.36 -19.48 -8.34
N GLN A 143 -12.38 -19.82 -7.55
CA GLN A 143 -12.34 -19.73 -6.09
C GLN A 143 -11.35 -20.70 -5.45
N GLU A 144 -11.26 -21.94 -5.95
CA GLU A 144 -10.28 -22.93 -5.48
C GLU A 144 -8.84 -22.43 -5.68
N PHE A 145 -8.59 -21.67 -6.75
CA PHE A 145 -7.31 -21.01 -6.97
C PHE A 145 -7.08 -19.77 -6.09
N GLY A 146 -8.07 -19.35 -5.29
CA GLY A 146 -8.00 -18.13 -4.47
C GLY A 146 -8.03 -16.85 -5.30
N TRP A 147 -8.51 -16.90 -6.54
CA TRP A 147 -8.60 -15.72 -7.41
C TRP A 147 -9.92 -15.00 -7.21
N ASP A 148 -9.86 -13.73 -6.84
CA ASP A 148 -11.02 -12.88 -6.53
C ASP A 148 -11.28 -11.77 -7.55
N ARG A 149 -10.33 -11.55 -8.46
CA ARG A 149 -10.42 -10.62 -9.59
C ARG A 149 -10.12 -11.33 -10.90
N ILE A 150 -10.94 -11.06 -11.91
CA ILE A 150 -10.76 -11.54 -13.29
C ILE A 150 -10.92 -10.43 -14.32
N SER A 151 -10.35 -10.62 -15.50
CA SER A 151 -10.74 -9.92 -16.73
C SER A 151 -11.45 -10.89 -17.65
N ILE A 152 -12.43 -10.43 -18.43
CA ILE A 152 -13.20 -11.26 -19.34
C ILE A 152 -12.95 -10.79 -20.77
N ILE A 153 -12.45 -11.68 -21.63
CA ILE A 153 -12.35 -11.43 -23.07
C ILE A 153 -13.25 -12.45 -23.77
N ASN A 154 -14.20 -11.97 -24.57
CA ASN A 154 -15.13 -12.82 -25.28
C ASN A 154 -15.15 -12.49 -26.77
N THR A 155 -15.50 -13.44 -27.64
CA THR A 155 -15.84 -13.11 -29.05
C THR A 155 -17.25 -12.54 -29.16
N ASN A 156 -17.57 -11.86 -30.25
CA ASN A 156 -18.91 -11.34 -30.56
C ASN A 156 -19.93 -12.43 -30.98
N THR A 157 -19.59 -13.71 -30.81
CA THR A 157 -20.51 -14.83 -31.10
C THR A 157 -21.61 -14.93 -30.05
N GLN A 158 -22.80 -15.43 -30.45
CA GLN A 158 -23.94 -15.61 -29.52
C GLN A 158 -23.55 -16.43 -28.28
N TYR A 159 -22.80 -17.52 -28.48
CA TYR A 159 -22.31 -18.39 -27.40
C TYR A 159 -21.48 -17.59 -26.38
N ALA A 160 -20.45 -16.88 -26.83
CA ALA A 160 -19.52 -16.19 -25.95
C ALA A 160 -20.18 -14.99 -25.24
N GLN A 161 -21.12 -14.32 -25.91
CA GLN A 161 -21.90 -13.22 -25.32
C GLN A 161 -22.83 -13.70 -24.20
N GLU A 162 -23.59 -14.77 -24.41
CA GLU A 162 -24.48 -15.30 -23.37
C GLU A 162 -23.67 -15.86 -22.19
N PHE A 163 -22.58 -16.60 -22.46
CA PHE A 163 -21.68 -17.10 -21.42
C PHE A 163 -21.17 -15.95 -20.55
N LYS A 164 -20.69 -14.86 -21.18
CA LYS A 164 -20.21 -13.68 -20.46
C LYS A 164 -21.27 -13.09 -19.53
N VAL A 165 -22.52 -12.97 -20.00
CA VAL A 165 -23.61 -12.40 -19.18
C VAL A 165 -23.84 -13.25 -17.93
N GLU A 166 -23.90 -14.58 -18.09
CA GLU A 166 -24.07 -15.48 -16.94
C GLU A 166 -22.84 -15.49 -16.03
N LEU A 167 -21.62 -15.50 -16.58
CA LEU A 167 -20.40 -15.43 -15.80
C LEU A 167 -20.33 -14.14 -14.97
N THR A 168 -20.58 -12.99 -15.58
CA THR A 168 -20.59 -11.69 -14.88
C THR A 168 -21.64 -11.67 -13.77
N ARG A 169 -22.82 -12.25 -14.01
CA ARG A 169 -23.88 -12.34 -12.99
C ARG A 169 -23.47 -13.26 -11.84
N ALA A 170 -23.02 -14.47 -12.13
CA ALA A 170 -22.61 -15.45 -11.13
C ALA A 170 -21.39 -14.95 -10.33
N TRP A 171 -20.44 -14.29 -10.99
CA TRP A 171 -19.24 -13.74 -10.37
C TRP A 171 -19.54 -12.62 -9.37
N ARG A 172 -20.39 -11.66 -9.75
CA ARG A 172 -20.78 -10.53 -8.89
C ARG A 172 -21.82 -10.89 -7.82
N GLY A 173 -22.58 -11.97 -8.02
CA GLY A 173 -23.66 -12.38 -7.13
C GLY A 173 -23.22 -13.15 -5.89
N MET A 174 -21.91 -13.36 -5.67
CA MET A 174 -21.40 -14.14 -4.56
C MET A 174 -21.41 -13.36 -3.24
N GLN A 175 -21.92 -14.00 -2.18
CA GLN A 175 -21.88 -13.49 -0.81
C GLN A 175 -21.01 -14.46 0.01
N ASP A 176 -19.85 -13.97 0.48
CA ASP A 176 -19.03 -14.45 1.60
C ASP A 176 -17.54 -14.18 1.33
N GLY A 177 -17.03 -13.03 1.80
CA GLY A 177 -15.58 -12.73 1.84
C GLY A 177 -14.86 -12.61 0.48
N PHE A 178 -15.56 -12.85 -0.62
CA PHE A 178 -15.05 -12.80 -1.99
C PHE A 178 -15.44 -11.49 -2.66
N THR A 179 -14.48 -10.80 -3.28
CA THR A 179 -14.72 -9.47 -3.87
C THR A 179 -15.48 -9.55 -5.20
N GLY A 180 -15.29 -10.64 -5.98
CA GLY A 180 -15.98 -10.83 -7.26
C GLY A 180 -15.69 -9.70 -8.25
N GLU A 181 -14.47 -9.16 -8.22
CA GLU A 181 -14.11 -7.99 -9.02
C GLU A 181 -13.88 -8.38 -10.49
N ILE A 182 -14.36 -7.51 -11.40
CA ILE A 182 -14.09 -7.61 -12.83
C ILE A 182 -13.22 -6.42 -13.20
N GLY A 183 -11.94 -6.69 -13.48
CA GLY A 183 -10.95 -5.66 -13.80
C GLY A 183 -11.15 -5.04 -15.18
N TYR A 184 -11.55 -5.86 -16.16
CA TYR A 184 -11.79 -5.43 -17.52
C TYR A 184 -12.71 -6.40 -18.27
N GLU A 185 -13.52 -5.89 -19.20
CA GLU A 185 -14.36 -6.67 -20.10
C GLU A 185 -14.14 -6.22 -21.54
N GLY A 186 -13.82 -7.13 -22.45
CA GLY A 186 -13.55 -6.82 -23.86
C GLY A 186 -14.19 -7.81 -24.83
N THR A 187 -14.71 -7.31 -25.95
CA THR A 187 -15.31 -8.13 -27.01
C THR A 187 -14.48 -8.07 -28.29
N VAL A 188 -13.92 -9.22 -28.68
CA VAL A 188 -13.21 -9.44 -29.94
C VAL A 188 -14.23 -9.63 -31.08
N GLN A 189 -13.99 -9.00 -32.23
CA GLN A 189 -14.84 -9.16 -33.40
C GLN A 189 -14.44 -10.40 -34.19
N VAL A 190 -15.42 -11.21 -34.55
CA VAL A 190 -15.31 -12.30 -35.51
C VAL A 190 -16.07 -11.89 -36.76
N ASP A 191 -15.44 -12.08 -37.92
CA ASP A 191 -16.06 -11.89 -39.22
C ASP A 191 -17.10 -12.98 -39.46
N GLN A 192 -18.32 -12.59 -39.80
CA GLN A 192 -19.44 -13.52 -39.94
C GLN A 192 -19.36 -14.37 -41.21
N ASP A 193 -18.67 -13.91 -42.25
CA ASP A 193 -18.56 -14.60 -43.53
C ASP A 193 -17.38 -15.58 -43.51
N THR A 194 -16.27 -15.21 -42.86
CA THR A 194 -15.06 -16.05 -42.82
C THR A 194 -14.92 -16.89 -41.54
N ASP A 195 -15.66 -16.58 -40.47
CA ASP A 195 -15.50 -17.14 -39.12
C ASP A 195 -14.09 -16.92 -38.54
N GLU A 196 -13.37 -15.90 -39.04
CA GLU A 196 -12.04 -15.52 -38.58
C GLU A 196 -12.09 -14.36 -37.58
N VAL A 197 -11.10 -14.32 -36.68
CA VAL A 197 -10.93 -13.23 -35.71
C VAL A 197 -10.35 -12.00 -36.40
N ASP A 198 -10.95 -10.83 -36.20
CA ASP A 198 -10.36 -9.55 -36.60
C ASP A 198 -9.14 -9.23 -35.70
N PRO A 199 -7.91 -9.26 -36.23
CA PRO A 199 -6.71 -9.05 -35.44
C PRO A 199 -6.63 -7.65 -34.82
N ASP A 200 -7.19 -6.62 -35.48
CA ASP A 200 -7.14 -5.26 -34.98
C ASP A 200 -8.08 -5.08 -33.79
N SER A 201 -9.23 -5.77 -33.79
CA SER A 201 -10.09 -5.84 -32.62
C SER A 201 -9.38 -6.48 -31.42
N VAL A 202 -8.58 -7.53 -31.63
CA VAL A 202 -7.79 -8.16 -30.56
C VAL A 202 -6.79 -7.17 -29.98
N LYS A 203 -5.98 -6.52 -30.82
CA LYS A 203 -4.99 -5.53 -30.38
C LYS A 203 -5.63 -4.35 -29.64
N ALA A 204 -6.77 -3.87 -30.13
CA ALA A 204 -7.53 -2.80 -29.47
C ALA A 204 -8.01 -3.22 -28.08
N ILE A 205 -8.51 -4.45 -27.92
CA ILE A 205 -8.91 -4.98 -26.60
C ILE A 205 -7.71 -5.10 -25.66
N LEU A 206 -6.62 -5.73 -26.12
CA LEU A 206 -5.43 -5.96 -25.29
C LEU A 206 -4.78 -4.65 -24.81
N SER A 207 -4.74 -3.63 -25.67
CA SER A 207 -4.18 -2.30 -25.31
C SER A 207 -5.04 -1.52 -24.32
N ASN A 208 -6.34 -1.82 -24.23
CA ASN A 208 -7.28 -1.17 -23.32
C ASN A 208 -7.35 -1.85 -21.95
N VAL A 209 -6.81 -3.06 -21.79
CA VAL A 209 -6.70 -3.71 -20.48
C VAL A 209 -5.85 -2.84 -19.56
N PRO A 210 -6.28 -2.52 -18.33
CA PRO A 210 -5.60 -1.59 -17.44
C PRO A 210 -4.38 -2.23 -16.74
N VAL A 211 -3.47 -2.84 -17.51
CA VAL A 211 -2.32 -3.61 -17.01
C VAL A 211 -1.39 -2.81 -16.08
N LYS A 212 -1.38 -1.47 -16.21
CA LYS A 212 -0.57 -0.56 -15.40
C LYS A 212 -1.27 -0.06 -14.13
N ASN A 213 -2.55 -0.37 -13.92
CA ASN A 213 -3.31 0.08 -12.75
C ASN A 213 -3.50 -1.11 -11.79
N PRO A 214 -2.72 -1.24 -10.70
CA PRO A 214 -2.81 -2.40 -9.79
C PRO A 214 -4.19 -2.58 -9.14
N SER A 215 -4.98 -1.51 -9.04
CA SER A 215 -6.34 -1.57 -8.48
C SER A 215 -7.37 -2.15 -9.45
N LEU A 216 -7.07 -2.21 -10.76
CA LEU A 216 -7.96 -2.75 -11.79
C LEU A 216 -7.35 -3.93 -12.54
N ASN A 217 -6.02 -4.02 -12.60
CA ASN A 217 -5.33 -5.07 -13.32
C ASN A 217 -5.68 -6.44 -12.73
N SER A 218 -5.89 -7.40 -13.63
CA SER A 218 -6.05 -8.81 -13.32
C SER A 218 -5.07 -9.60 -14.15
N ARG A 219 -4.31 -10.47 -13.49
CA ARG A 219 -3.49 -11.51 -14.13
C ARG A 219 -4.36 -12.60 -14.74
N VAL A 220 -5.55 -12.82 -14.21
CA VAL A 220 -6.45 -13.88 -14.65
C VAL A 220 -7.37 -13.33 -15.73
N VAL A 221 -7.31 -13.92 -16.92
CA VAL A 221 -8.15 -13.58 -18.07
C VAL A 221 -8.99 -14.80 -18.44
N VAL A 222 -10.31 -14.70 -18.27
CA VAL A 222 -11.25 -15.71 -18.76
C VAL A 222 -11.52 -15.45 -20.25
N LEU A 223 -11.11 -16.38 -21.10
CA LEU A 223 -11.25 -16.31 -22.56
C LEU A 223 -12.44 -17.15 -23.04
N LEU A 224 -13.51 -16.45 -23.41
CA LEU A 224 -14.77 -17.02 -23.90
C LEU A 224 -14.79 -16.97 -25.43
N ALA A 225 -14.33 -18.04 -26.07
CA ALA A 225 -14.16 -18.10 -27.51
C ALA A 225 -14.31 -19.55 -28.01
N HIS A 226 -14.69 -19.73 -29.28
CA HIS A 226 -14.60 -21.04 -29.91
C HIS A 226 -13.15 -21.42 -30.19
N HIS A 227 -12.90 -22.72 -30.39
CA HIS A 227 -11.57 -23.27 -30.68
C HIS A 227 -10.81 -22.53 -31.78
N GLN A 228 -11.50 -22.24 -32.89
CA GLN A 228 -10.93 -21.57 -34.05
C GLN A 228 -10.57 -20.09 -33.78
N HIS A 229 -11.14 -19.48 -32.74
CA HIS A 229 -10.90 -18.08 -32.37
C HIS A 229 -9.90 -17.94 -31.22
N ALA A 230 -9.94 -18.84 -30.24
CA ALA A 230 -9.14 -18.74 -29.02
C ALA A 230 -7.62 -18.74 -29.30
N PHE A 231 -7.12 -19.66 -30.12
CA PHE A 231 -5.69 -19.77 -30.41
C PHE A 231 -5.13 -18.58 -31.21
N PRO A 232 -5.84 -18.04 -32.24
CA PRO A 232 -5.45 -16.77 -32.86
C PRO A 232 -5.38 -15.60 -31.87
N ILE A 233 -6.35 -15.47 -30.95
CA ILE A 233 -6.34 -14.43 -29.91
C ILE A 233 -5.10 -14.58 -29.00
N LEU A 234 -4.82 -15.80 -28.53
CA LEU A 234 -3.67 -16.10 -27.68
C LEU A 234 -2.34 -15.82 -28.41
N LYS A 235 -2.26 -16.14 -29.70
CA LYS A 235 -1.09 -15.88 -30.56
C LYS A 235 -0.84 -14.38 -30.69
N ILE A 236 -1.88 -13.59 -30.99
CA ILE A 236 -1.78 -12.13 -31.07
C ILE A 236 -1.38 -11.55 -29.72
N ALA A 237 -2.01 -11.99 -28.61
CA ALA A 237 -1.64 -11.53 -27.27
C ALA A 237 -0.16 -11.73 -26.96
N LYS A 238 0.40 -12.89 -27.34
CA LYS A 238 1.82 -13.16 -27.14
C LYS A 238 2.72 -12.32 -28.06
N GLN A 239 2.31 -12.07 -29.30
CA GLN A 239 3.05 -11.23 -30.25
C GLN A 239 3.08 -9.76 -29.83
N GLU A 240 1.99 -9.26 -29.25
CA GLU A 240 1.89 -7.89 -28.71
C GLU A 240 2.59 -7.72 -27.36
N GLY A 241 3.17 -8.80 -26.80
CA GLY A 241 3.79 -8.76 -25.48
C GLY A 241 2.78 -8.46 -24.36
N PHE A 242 1.51 -8.82 -24.55
CA PHE A 242 0.45 -8.59 -23.59
C PHE A 242 0.77 -9.32 -22.27
N GLN A 243 0.93 -8.55 -21.20
CA GLN A 243 1.09 -8.97 -19.80
C GLN A 243 1.69 -10.40 -19.67
N PRO A 244 3.02 -10.55 -19.66
CA PRO A 244 3.70 -11.85 -19.79
C PRO A 244 3.32 -12.91 -18.75
N ASP A 245 2.84 -12.48 -17.58
CA ASP A 245 2.43 -13.31 -16.45
C ASP A 245 0.93 -13.66 -16.48
N THR A 246 0.20 -13.31 -17.55
CA THR A 246 -1.24 -13.59 -17.69
C THR A 246 -1.54 -15.09 -17.61
N VAL A 247 -2.55 -15.42 -16.82
CA VAL A 247 -3.17 -16.74 -16.78
C VAL A 247 -4.45 -16.72 -17.62
N PHE A 248 -4.47 -17.49 -18.69
CA PHE A 248 -5.68 -17.65 -19.51
C PHE A 248 -6.51 -18.83 -19.03
N VAL A 249 -7.76 -18.55 -18.67
CA VAL A 249 -8.74 -19.54 -18.26
C VAL A 249 -9.75 -19.77 -19.37
N GLY A 250 -9.90 -21.02 -19.80
CA GLY A 250 -10.72 -21.41 -20.94
C GLY A 250 -12.06 -22.05 -20.58
N CYS A 251 -13.03 -21.85 -21.46
CA CYS A 251 -14.27 -22.61 -21.51
C CYS A 251 -14.08 -23.94 -22.27
N ASP A 252 -15.15 -24.73 -22.39
CA ASP A 252 -15.14 -26.05 -23.00
C ASP A 252 -14.96 -26.03 -24.52
N ALA A 253 -15.25 -24.88 -25.13
CA ALA A 253 -15.17 -24.71 -26.57
C ALA A 253 -13.73 -24.77 -27.10
N TRP A 254 -12.71 -24.51 -26.28
CA TRP A 254 -11.30 -24.56 -26.70
C TRP A 254 -10.35 -25.29 -25.74
N THR A 255 -10.71 -25.42 -24.46
CA THR A 255 -9.92 -26.20 -23.50
C THR A 255 -9.86 -27.67 -23.93
N GLY A 256 -8.70 -28.31 -23.76
CA GLY A 256 -8.52 -29.72 -24.13
C GLY A 256 -8.35 -29.96 -25.64
N ARG A 257 -8.37 -28.91 -26.46
CA ARG A 257 -8.14 -29.00 -27.91
C ARG A 257 -6.72 -28.58 -28.27
N ALA A 258 -6.17 -29.20 -29.32
CA ALA A 258 -4.85 -28.85 -29.81
C ALA A 258 -4.81 -27.44 -30.41
N PRO A 259 -3.71 -26.69 -30.26
CA PRO A 259 -3.52 -25.42 -30.96
C PRO A 259 -3.64 -25.58 -32.49
N LEU A 260 -4.18 -24.57 -33.17
CA LEU A 260 -4.36 -24.59 -34.63
C LEU A 260 -3.02 -24.52 -35.40
N ASP A 261 -2.04 -23.83 -34.82
CA ASP A 261 -0.69 -23.69 -35.35
C ASP A 261 0.21 -24.78 -34.71
N PRO A 262 0.60 -25.82 -35.46
CA PRO A 262 1.35 -26.95 -34.91
C PRO A 262 2.81 -26.61 -34.60
N GLU A 263 3.36 -25.52 -35.16
CA GLU A 263 4.75 -25.13 -34.91
C GLU A 263 4.93 -24.57 -33.49
N LEU A 264 3.85 -24.02 -32.91
CA LEU A 264 3.83 -23.44 -31.57
C LEU A 264 4.93 -22.40 -31.31
N SER A 265 5.57 -21.86 -32.36
CA SER A 265 6.76 -20.99 -32.26
C SER A 265 6.48 -19.73 -31.44
N TRP A 266 5.25 -19.22 -31.52
CA TRP A 266 4.73 -18.09 -30.77
C TRP A 266 4.53 -18.37 -29.27
N MET A 267 4.34 -19.63 -28.87
CA MET A 267 4.01 -20.03 -27.51
C MET A 267 5.25 -20.08 -26.61
N GLY A 268 5.11 -19.59 -25.37
CA GLY A 268 6.15 -19.70 -24.33
C GLY A 268 6.25 -21.10 -23.73
N GLU A 269 7.32 -21.38 -22.98
CA GLU A 269 7.57 -22.73 -22.43
C GLU A 269 6.48 -23.20 -21.46
N HIS A 270 5.99 -22.31 -20.59
CA HIS A 270 4.88 -22.55 -19.67
C HIS A 270 3.72 -21.59 -19.99
N PRO A 271 2.80 -21.96 -20.90
CA PRO A 271 1.70 -21.09 -21.30
C PRO A 271 0.68 -20.86 -20.18
N GLY A 272 0.56 -21.80 -19.24
CA GLY A 272 -0.31 -21.67 -18.07
C GLY A 272 -1.79 -21.60 -18.40
N TYR A 273 -2.23 -22.25 -19.48
CA TYR A 273 -3.65 -22.32 -19.81
C TYR A 273 -4.34 -23.34 -18.94
N VAL A 274 -5.45 -22.96 -18.31
CA VAL A 274 -6.28 -23.84 -17.48
C VAL A 274 -7.72 -23.71 -17.95
N GLY A 275 -8.53 -24.74 -17.82
CA GLY A 275 -9.95 -24.60 -18.13
C GLY A 275 -10.75 -25.86 -17.84
N LEU A 276 -12.00 -25.83 -18.29
CA LEU A 276 -12.95 -26.92 -18.10
C LEU A 276 -13.31 -27.57 -19.43
N VAL A 277 -13.46 -28.90 -19.42
CA VAL A 277 -14.12 -29.66 -20.49
C VAL A 277 -15.19 -30.57 -19.89
N PRO A 278 -16.32 -30.82 -20.55
CA PRO A 278 -17.31 -31.75 -20.04
C PRO A 278 -16.70 -33.11 -19.78
N TYR A 279 -16.97 -33.67 -18.60
CA TYR A 279 -16.42 -34.96 -18.18
C TYR A 279 -16.79 -36.07 -19.18
N ARG A 280 -15.84 -36.98 -19.39
CA ARG A 280 -15.98 -38.14 -20.30
C ARG A 280 -15.58 -39.41 -19.56
N ASN A 281 -16.45 -40.43 -19.59
CA ASN A 281 -16.24 -41.70 -18.90
C ASN A 281 -15.70 -42.78 -19.85
N PHE A 282 -14.44 -42.66 -20.29
CA PHE A 282 -13.79 -43.65 -21.16
C PHE A 282 -13.72 -45.06 -20.55
N SER A 283 -13.85 -45.17 -19.23
CA SER A 283 -13.77 -46.44 -18.51
C SER A 283 -15.11 -47.21 -18.47
N GLY A 284 -16.21 -46.53 -18.77
CA GLY A 284 -17.57 -47.05 -18.67
C GLY A 284 -17.84 -48.24 -19.58
N ALA A 285 -18.64 -49.20 -19.11
CA ALA A 285 -18.96 -50.41 -19.86
C ALA A 285 -19.71 -50.08 -21.17
N VAL A 286 -20.66 -49.14 -21.14
CA VAL A 286 -21.41 -48.70 -22.31
C VAL A 286 -20.50 -48.02 -23.35
N TYR A 287 -19.56 -47.17 -22.91
CA TYR A 287 -18.58 -46.55 -23.79
C TYR A 287 -17.69 -47.59 -24.49
N LYS A 288 -17.14 -48.54 -23.73
CA LYS A 288 -16.27 -49.59 -24.26
C LYS A 288 -16.99 -50.53 -25.23
N ASP A 289 -18.24 -50.91 -24.92
CA ASP A 289 -19.06 -51.73 -25.81
C ASP A 289 -19.38 -50.99 -27.12
N PHE A 290 -19.84 -49.73 -27.04
CA PHE A 290 -20.11 -48.92 -28.24
C PHE A 290 -18.86 -48.75 -29.11
N LEU A 291 -17.75 -48.31 -28.50
CA LEU A 291 -16.50 -48.07 -29.22
C LEU A 291 -15.95 -49.36 -29.82
N GLY A 292 -16.01 -50.49 -29.12
CA GLY A 292 -15.56 -51.78 -29.63
C GLY A 292 -16.35 -52.20 -30.88
N ARG A 293 -17.68 -52.09 -30.85
CA ARG A 293 -18.54 -52.39 -32.01
C ARG A 293 -18.25 -51.46 -33.19
N LEU A 294 -18.07 -50.16 -32.94
CA LEU A 294 -17.73 -49.19 -33.97
C LEU A 294 -16.38 -49.53 -34.61
N GLN A 295 -15.37 -49.83 -33.81
CA GLN A 295 -14.04 -50.19 -34.29
C GLN A 295 -14.07 -51.48 -35.13
N ASP A 296 -14.87 -52.48 -34.73
CA ASP A 296 -14.99 -53.72 -35.49
C ASP A 296 -15.69 -53.52 -36.83
N GLU A 297 -16.69 -52.64 -36.89
CA GLU A 297 -17.29 -52.22 -38.15
C GLU A 297 -16.30 -51.46 -39.03
N GLN A 298 -15.58 -50.47 -38.47
CA GLN A 298 -14.58 -49.69 -39.21
C GLN A 298 -13.51 -50.61 -39.81
N LYS A 299 -13.02 -51.59 -39.05
CA LYS A 299 -12.08 -52.61 -39.55
C LYS A 299 -12.69 -53.43 -40.69
N ARG A 300 -13.93 -53.92 -40.52
CA ARG A 300 -14.63 -54.73 -41.52
C ARG A 300 -14.83 -53.97 -42.84
N GLU A 301 -15.07 -52.68 -42.78
CA GLU A 301 -15.33 -51.82 -43.93
C GLU A 301 -14.07 -51.12 -44.48
N GLY A 302 -12.90 -51.36 -43.88
CA GLY A 302 -11.64 -50.73 -44.28
C GLY A 302 -11.60 -49.22 -44.03
N ARG A 303 -12.40 -48.72 -43.09
CA ARG A 303 -12.44 -47.30 -42.68
C ARG A 303 -11.40 -47.01 -41.60
N PRO A 304 -10.97 -45.74 -41.43
CA PRO A 304 -10.10 -45.35 -40.33
C PRO A 304 -10.70 -45.73 -38.97
N VAL A 305 -9.92 -46.43 -38.15
CA VAL A 305 -10.39 -46.92 -36.84
C VAL A 305 -10.20 -45.83 -35.79
N MET A 306 -11.29 -45.41 -35.13
CA MET A 306 -11.22 -44.43 -34.06
C MET A 306 -10.65 -45.04 -32.78
N THR A 307 -9.57 -44.48 -32.24
CA THR A 307 -9.02 -44.91 -30.94
C THR A 307 -9.95 -44.55 -29.78
N ASN A 308 -10.57 -43.37 -29.85
CA ASN A 308 -11.60 -42.87 -28.95
C ASN A 308 -12.59 -42.03 -29.77
N LEU A 309 -13.79 -41.82 -29.25
CA LEU A 309 -14.69 -40.80 -29.81
C LEU A 309 -14.01 -39.41 -29.77
N PRO A 310 -14.17 -38.59 -30.82
CA PRO A 310 -13.28 -37.45 -31.08
C PRO A 310 -13.38 -36.32 -30.05
N ASP A 311 -14.59 -35.99 -29.57
CA ASP A 311 -14.80 -34.97 -28.55
C ASP A 311 -16.00 -35.28 -27.64
N SER A 312 -16.25 -34.41 -26.66
CA SER A 312 -17.38 -34.52 -25.73
C SER A 312 -18.74 -34.37 -26.42
N ALA A 313 -18.82 -33.70 -27.56
CA ALA A 313 -20.03 -33.57 -28.35
C ALA A 313 -20.34 -34.87 -29.11
N ALA A 314 -19.31 -35.63 -29.51
CA ALA A 314 -19.49 -36.95 -30.12
C ALA A 314 -20.15 -37.95 -29.17
N ASP A 315 -19.70 -38.00 -27.92
CA ASP A 315 -20.34 -38.83 -26.88
C ASP A 315 -21.82 -38.47 -26.72
N ARG A 316 -22.11 -37.16 -26.69
CA ARG A 316 -23.48 -36.64 -26.51
C ARG A 316 -24.34 -36.80 -27.75
N THR A 317 -23.77 -36.83 -28.95
CA THR A 317 -24.53 -37.15 -30.16
C THR A 317 -25.04 -38.60 -30.12
N VAL A 318 -24.18 -39.55 -29.72
CA VAL A 318 -24.57 -40.96 -29.52
C VAL A 318 -25.65 -41.07 -28.44
N ASP A 319 -25.43 -40.44 -27.29
CA ASP A 319 -26.40 -40.46 -26.20
C ASP A 319 -27.71 -39.75 -26.56
N SER A 320 -27.69 -38.74 -27.43
CA SER A 320 -28.91 -38.04 -27.86
C SER A 320 -29.79 -38.95 -28.71
N VAL A 321 -29.21 -39.74 -29.63
CA VAL A 321 -29.97 -40.72 -30.40
C VAL A 321 -30.58 -41.76 -29.45
N LEU A 322 -29.79 -42.27 -28.50
CA LEU A 322 -30.24 -43.25 -27.50
C LEU A 322 -31.34 -42.68 -26.59
N ALA A 323 -31.20 -41.44 -26.13
CA ALA A 323 -32.17 -40.74 -25.30
C ALA A 323 -33.50 -40.56 -26.03
N LEU A 324 -33.47 -40.09 -27.27
CA LEU A 324 -34.67 -39.91 -28.09
C LEU A 324 -35.37 -41.24 -28.35
N ALA A 325 -34.63 -42.30 -28.67
CA ALA A 325 -35.20 -43.65 -28.84
C ALA A 325 -35.88 -44.14 -27.54
N LYS A 326 -35.21 -43.99 -26.40
CA LYS A 326 -35.76 -44.37 -25.08
C LYS A 326 -36.99 -43.55 -24.69
N ALA A 327 -37.03 -42.26 -25.03
CA ALA A 327 -38.19 -41.41 -24.77
C ALA A 327 -39.38 -41.78 -25.65
N LEU A 328 -39.16 -41.95 -26.97
CA LEU A 328 -40.21 -42.36 -27.90
C LEU A 328 -40.80 -43.74 -27.56
N ALA A 329 -39.99 -44.66 -27.01
CA ALA A 329 -40.46 -45.95 -26.50
C ALA A 329 -41.43 -45.83 -25.31
N ARG A 330 -41.29 -44.77 -24.49
CA ARG A 330 -42.10 -44.53 -23.28
C ARG A 330 -43.38 -43.75 -23.58
N VAL A 331 -43.47 -43.13 -24.73
CA VAL A 331 -44.65 -42.40 -25.19
C VAL A 331 -45.54 -43.35 -25.98
N SER A 332 -46.84 -43.33 -25.69
CA SER A 332 -47.80 -44.14 -26.45
C SER A 332 -47.81 -43.75 -27.92
N PRO A 333 -48.04 -44.70 -28.86
CA PRO A 333 -47.87 -44.46 -30.29
C PRO A 333 -48.54 -43.19 -30.83
N GLU A 334 -49.75 -42.89 -30.37
CA GLU A 334 -50.54 -41.71 -30.75
C GLU A 334 -49.97 -40.38 -30.27
N HIS A 335 -49.11 -40.39 -29.25
CA HIS A 335 -48.48 -39.19 -28.69
C HIS A 335 -47.01 -39.00 -29.12
N ARG A 336 -46.45 -39.89 -29.96
CA ARG A 336 -45.04 -39.81 -30.39
C ARG A 336 -44.70 -38.64 -31.32
N PHE A 337 -45.71 -37.87 -31.76
CA PHE A 337 -45.53 -36.60 -32.47
C PHE A 337 -45.79 -35.38 -31.55
N ASN A 338 -46.16 -35.61 -30.29
CA ASN A 338 -46.33 -34.55 -29.30
C ASN A 338 -44.99 -34.31 -28.60
N GLY A 339 -44.31 -33.25 -29.00
CA GLY A 339 -43.00 -32.86 -28.48
C GLY A 339 -42.98 -32.70 -26.97
N THR A 340 -44.05 -32.14 -26.38
CA THR A 340 -44.21 -32.02 -24.93
C THR A 340 -44.18 -33.39 -24.25
N ALA A 341 -44.95 -34.35 -24.74
CA ALA A 341 -44.97 -35.72 -24.20
C ALA A 341 -43.60 -36.41 -24.31
N VAL A 342 -42.88 -36.19 -25.42
CA VAL A 342 -41.55 -36.75 -25.64
C VAL A 342 -40.51 -36.11 -24.71
N VAL A 343 -40.54 -34.80 -24.48
CA VAL A 343 -39.60 -34.16 -23.53
C VAL A 343 -39.92 -34.48 -22.07
N ASP A 344 -41.19 -34.69 -21.71
CA ASP A 344 -41.57 -35.18 -20.38
C ASP A 344 -41.07 -36.62 -20.16
N ALA A 345 -41.16 -37.46 -21.18
CA ALA A 345 -40.58 -38.80 -21.17
C ALA A 345 -39.04 -38.79 -21.07
N LEU A 346 -38.36 -37.81 -21.71
CA LEU A 346 -36.92 -37.60 -21.54
C LEU A 346 -36.57 -37.23 -20.08
N ARG A 347 -37.29 -36.25 -19.51
CA ARG A 347 -36.98 -35.71 -18.16
C ARG A 347 -37.31 -36.67 -17.02
N SER A 348 -38.20 -37.63 -17.24
CA SER A 348 -38.63 -38.60 -16.22
C SER A 348 -37.74 -39.85 -16.12
N HIS A 349 -36.65 -39.95 -16.90
CA HIS A 349 -35.83 -41.16 -16.93
C HIS A 349 -34.33 -40.89 -16.98
N SER A 350 -33.58 -41.58 -16.12
CA SER A 350 -32.13 -41.65 -16.15
C SER A 350 -31.64 -42.95 -16.81
N PHE A 351 -30.53 -42.90 -17.54
CA PHE A 351 -29.91 -44.09 -18.12
C PHE A 351 -28.39 -43.97 -18.22
N GLU A 352 -27.69 -45.09 -18.36
CA GLU A 352 -26.25 -45.12 -18.63
C GLU A 352 -26.00 -45.02 -20.14
N GLY A 353 -25.34 -43.94 -20.55
CA GLY A 353 -24.90 -43.68 -21.91
C GLY A 353 -23.38 -43.83 -22.09
N VAL A 354 -22.89 -43.54 -23.30
CA VAL A 354 -21.45 -43.50 -23.57
C VAL A 354 -20.78 -42.33 -22.83
N SER A 355 -21.50 -41.25 -22.55
CA SER A 355 -21.00 -40.14 -21.73
C SER A 355 -21.17 -40.37 -20.21
N GLY A 356 -21.53 -41.58 -19.78
CA GLY A 356 -21.83 -41.95 -18.39
C GLY A 356 -23.32 -41.79 -18.06
N SER A 357 -23.64 -41.61 -16.77
CA SER A 357 -25.01 -41.38 -16.32
C SER A 357 -25.61 -40.13 -16.99
N VAL A 358 -26.77 -40.33 -17.63
CA VAL A 358 -27.58 -39.31 -18.30
C VAL A 358 -28.87 -39.13 -17.54
N GLU A 359 -29.13 -37.90 -17.13
CA GLU A 359 -30.35 -37.45 -16.45
C GLU A 359 -30.58 -35.98 -16.82
N PHE A 360 -31.83 -35.53 -16.81
CA PHE A 360 -32.21 -34.15 -17.11
C PHE A 360 -32.79 -33.46 -15.87
N ASP A 361 -32.50 -32.18 -15.70
CA ASP A 361 -33.12 -31.36 -14.67
C ASP A 361 -34.49 -30.81 -15.14
N GLY A 362 -35.16 -30.05 -14.26
CA GLY A 362 -36.45 -29.42 -14.57
C GLY A 362 -36.40 -28.43 -15.74
N ASN A 363 -35.21 -27.91 -16.09
CA ASN A 363 -34.96 -27.05 -17.22
C ASN A 363 -34.51 -27.85 -18.46
N GLY A 364 -34.66 -29.17 -18.47
CA GLY A 364 -34.27 -29.99 -19.61
C GLY A 364 -32.78 -29.94 -19.95
N ASP A 365 -31.94 -29.49 -19.01
CA ASP A 365 -30.48 -29.50 -19.11
C ASP A 365 -29.94 -30.78 -18.48
N ARG A 366 -28.70 -31.15 -18.81
CA ARG A 366 -28.07 -32.30 -18.14
C ARG A 366 -27.93 -32.06 -16.64
N ALA A 367 -28.54 -32.92 -15.84
CA ALA A 367 -28.42 -32.92 -14.39
C ALA A 367 -27.02 -33.36 -13.94
N ASN A 368 -26.64 -32.92 -12.74
CA ASN A 368 -25.37 -33.28 -12.08
C ASN A 368 -24.13 -33.10 -12.97
N PRO A 369 -23.93 -31.92 -13.57
CA PRO A 369 -22.87 -31.73 -14.53
C PRO A 369 -21.48 -31.82 -13.88
N ARG A 370 -20.59 -32.57 -14.54
CA ARG A 370 -19.20 -32.73 -14.14
C ARG A 370 -18.28 -32.30 -15.28
N TYR A 371 -17.19 -31.67 -14.91
CA TYR A 371 -16.15 -31.20 -15.81
C TYR A 371 -14.81 -31.80 -15.41
N THR A 372 -14.00 -32.15 -16.40
CA THR A 372 -12.58 -32.41 -16.20
C THR A 372 -11.86 -31.06 -16.24
N VAL A 373 -11.05 -30.78 -15.23
CA VAL A 373 -10.17 -29.62 -15.23
C VAL A 373 -8.91 -30.00 -16.01
N MET A 374 -8.56 -29.19 -17.01
CA MET A 374 -7.41 -29.41 -17.87
C MET A 374 -6.38 -28.29 -17.67
N SER A 375 -5.10 -28.63 -17.75
CA SER A 375 -4.00 -27.67 -17.77
C SER A 375 -3.11 -27.90 -19.00
N PHE A 376 -2.56 -26.83 -19.56
CA PHE A 376 -1.53 -26.86 -20.62
C PHE A 376 -0.19 -26.42 -20.00
N PRO A 377 0.56 -27.34 -19.37
CA PRO A 377 1.72 -26.97 -18.54
C PRO A 377 2.97 -26.63 -19.35
N HIS A 378 3.15 -27.26 -20.52
CA HIS A 378 4.37 -27.16 -21.32
C HIS A 378 4.08 -27.07 -22.81
N LYS A 379 4.86 -26.23 -23.50
CA LYS A 379 4.89 -26.19 -24.96
C LYS A 379 5.17 -27.59 -25.54
N GLY A 380 4.36 -28.01 -26.51
CA GLY A 380 4.49 -29.31 -27.16
C GLY A 380 3.90 -30.51 -26.40
N GLY A 381 3.49 -30.36 -25.14
CA GLY A 381 2.88 -31.44 -24.34
C GLY A 381 1.36 -31.57 -24.45
N GLY A 382 0.68 -30.50 -24.89
CA GLY A 382 -0.79 -30.47 -24.98
C GLY A 382 -1.49 -30.26 -23.62
N PHE A 383 -2.82 -30.37 -23.64
CA PHE A 383 -3.61 -30.34 -22.41
C PHE A 383 -3.57 -31.69 -21.67
N ILE A 384 -3.38 -31.64 -20.36
CA ILE A 384 -3.45 -32.79 -19.47
C ILE A 384 -4.57 -32.63 -18.43
N PRO A 385 -5.26 -33.70 -18.01
CA PRO A 385 -6.24 -33.63 -16.93
C PRO A 385 -5.54 -33.45 -15.58
N ILE A 386 -6.05 -32.53 -14.76
CA ILE A 386 -5.53 -32.25 -13.41
C ILE A 386 -6.54 -32.57 -12.30
N GLY A 387 -7.80 -32.81 -12.65
CA GLY A 387 -8.84 -33.10 -11.66
C GLY A 387 -10.25 -32.94 -12.23
N THR A 388 -11.23 -32.75 -11.35
CA THR A 388 -12.63 -32.53 -11.72
C THR A 388 -13.24 -31.34 -11.00
N ALA A 389 -14.21 -30.70 -11.65
CA ALA A 389 -14.98 -29.60 -11.09
C ALA A 389 -16.47 -29.76 -11.41
N ALA A 390 -17.31 -29.25 -10.53
CA ALA A 390 -18.75 -29.11 -10.67
C ALA A 390 -19.18 -27.84 -9.91
N PRO A 391 -20.40 -27.32 -10.11
CA PRO A 391 -20.90 -26.20 -9.30
C PRO A 391 -20.80 -26.53 -7.80
N GLY A 392 -20.02 -25.74 -7.06
CA GLY A 392 -19.79 -25.91 -5.62
C GLY A 392 -18.81 -27.03 -5.23
N PHE A 393 -18.09 -27.64 -6.19
CA PHE A 393 -17.14 -28.72 -5.91
C PHE A 393 -15.93 -28.65 -6.84
N VAL A 394 -14.72 -28.74 -6.28
CA VAL A 394 -13.47 -28.85 -7.02
C VAL A 394 -12.56 -29.87 -6.35
N ASP A 395 -11.93 -30.73 -7.14
CA ASP A 395 -10.91 -31.68 -6.72
C ASP A 395 -9.80 -31.69 -7.78
N ILE A 396 -8.68 -31.04 -7.50
CA ILE A 396 -7.58 -30.82 -8.45
C ILE A 396 -6.20 -31.06 -7.83
N ASP A 397 -5.27 -31.54 -8.65
CA ASP A 397 -3.86 -31.68 -8.34
C ASP A 397 -3.07 -30.46 -8.82
N LEU A 398 -2.83 -29.51 -7.91
CA LEU A 398 -2.09 -28.27 -8.22
C LEU A 398 -0.66 -28.53 -8.70
N GLY A 399 -0.05 -29.66 -8.34
CA GLY A 399 1.31 -30.02 -8.77
C GLY A 399 1.45 -30.20 -10.29
N LYS A 400 0.33 -30.37 -11.00
CA LYS A 400 0.28 -30.50 -12.46
C LYS A 400 0.02 -29.19 -13.20
N VAL A 401 -0.13 -28.08 -12.47
CA VAL A 401 -0.35 -26.77 -13.07
C VAL A 401 0.96 -26.01 -13.09
N CYS A 402 1.31 -25.46 -14.25
CA CYS A 402 2.50 -24.67 -14.44
C CYS A 402 2.12 -23.32 -15.06
N TYR A 403 2.56 -22.24 -14.44
CA TYR A 403 2.36 -20.90 -14.98
C TYR A 403 3.70 -20.31 -15.43
N ALA A 404 3.64 -19.38 -16.39
CA ALA A 404 4.79 -18.56 -16.73
C ALA A 404 5.36 -17.88 -15.48
N GLU A 405 6.65 -17.56 -15.47
CA GLU A 405 7.41 -16.83 -14.41
C GLU A 405 7.39 -17.41 -12.97
N VAL A 406 6.37 -18.20 -12.61
CA VAL A 406 6.10 -18.74 -11.27
C VAL A 406 6.48 -20.22 -11.18
N GLY A 407 6.41 -20.96 -12.30
CA GLY A 407 6.73 -22.37 -12.36
C GLY A 407 5.53 -23.27 -12.03
N CYS A 408 5.80 -24.52 -11.65
CA CYS A 408 4.78 -25.54 -11.41
C CYS A 408 4.44 -25.70 -9.92
N GLY A 409 3.19 -26.05 -9.62
CA GLY A 409 2.74 -26.35 -8.25
C GLY A 409 2.41 -25.13 -7.39
N VAL A 410 2.48 -23.92 -7.96
CA VAL A 410 2.20 -22.66 -7.25
C VAL A 410 1.18 -21.86 -8.04
N VAL A 411 0.13 -21.40 -7.38
CA VAL A 411 -0.93 -20.58 -7.98
C VAL A 411 -0.58 -19.11 -7.80
N PRO A 412 -0.39 -18.31 -8.88
CA PRO A 412 -0.14 -16.88 -8.75
C PRO A 412 -1.36 -16.15 -8.19
N PRO A 413 -1.22 -15.04 -7.47
CA PRO A 413 -2.37 -14.20 -7.10
C PRO A 413 -3.07 -13.62 -8.34
N SER A 414 -4.36 -13.34 -8.19
CA SER A 414 -5.26 -12.75 -9.21
C SER A 414 -4.82 -11.37 -9.68
N ALA A 415 -4.25 -10.58 -8.76
CA ALA A 415 -3.66 -9.28 -9.04
C ALA A 415 -2.16 -9.31 -8.72
N THR A 416 -1.38 -8.49 -9.43
CA THR A 416 -0.07 -8.08 -8.93
C THR A 416 -0.32 -7.29 -7.66
N ASP A 417 0.06 -7.83 -6.50
CA ASP A 417 -0.12 -7.15 -5.21
C ASP A 417 0.29 -5.68 -5.37
N PRO A 418 -0.54 -4.72 -4.91
CA PRO A 418 -0.04 -3.36 -4.75
C PRO A 418 1.17 -3.51 -3.83
N VAL A 419 2.36 -3.18 -4.34
CA VAL A 419 3.57 -2.98 -3.53
C VAL A 419 3.11 -2.38 -2.22
N VAL A 420 3.23 -3.13 -1.11
CA VAL A 420 2.68 -2.74 0.20
C VAL A 420 2.90 -1.25 0.32
N PRO A 421 1.83 -0.43 0.31
CA PRO A 421 2.01 1.00 0.14
C PRO A 421 2.93 1.41 1.27
N TRP A 422 4.04 2.09 0.96
CA TRP A 422 5.03 2.56 1.94
C TRP A 422 4.39 3.27 3.14
N ARG A 423 3.12 3.65 3.04
CA ARG A 423 2.23 4.07 4.12
C ARG A 423 2.06 3.05 5.25
N LEU A 424 1.84 1.76 5.01
CA LEU A 424 1.63 0.78 6.09
C LEU A 424 2.95 0.43 6.81
N ILE A 425 4.03 0.25 6.06
CA ILE A 425 5.39 0.08 6.61
C ILE A 425 5.81 1.37 7.33
N GLY A 426 5.54 2.53 6.73
CA GLY A 426 5.81 3.83 7.31
C GLY A 426 5.03 4.08 8.61
N LEU A 427 3.76 3.67 8.69
CA LEU A 427 2.93 3.76 9.89
C LEU A 427 3.41 2.78 10.98
N ALA A 428 3.85 1.58 10.62
CA ALA A 428 4.43 0.63 11.56
C ALA A 428 5.78 1.11 12.10
N ILE A 429 6.65 1.65 11.24
CA ILE A 429 7.93 2.26 11.64
C ILE A 429 7.69 3.51 12.49
N LEU A 430 6.75 4.37 12.10
CA LEU A 430 6.37 5.56 12.86
C LEU A 430 5.76 5.18 14.22
N GLY A 431 4.92 4.15 14.27
CA GLY A 431 4.36 3.60 15.50
C GLY A 431 5.44 3.04 16.43
N ALA A 432 6.41 2.29 15.90
CA ALA A 432 7.54 1.76 16.66
C ALA A 432 8.48 2.89 17.14
N LEU A 433 8.76 3.89 16.31
CA LEU A 433 9.55 5.06 16.68
C LEU A 433 8.84 5.89 17.76
N LEU A 434 7.53 6.11 17.64
CA LEU A 434 6.74 6.80 18.67
C LEU A 434 6.70 6.01 19.98
N ALA A 435 6.59 4.68 19.91
CA ALA A 435 6.63 3.80 21.08
C ALA A 435 7.99 3.80 21.79
N ILE A 436 9.08 4.19 21.12
CA ILE A 436 10.42 4.31 21.73
C ILE A 436 10.71 5.76 22.17
N LEU A 437 10.39 6.75 21.33
CA LEU A 437 10.71 8.15 21.55
C LEU A 437 9.81 8.80 22.60
N PHE A 438 8.52 8.43 22.68
CA PHE A 438 7.61 9.02 23.66
C PHE A 438 7.96 8.63 25.12
N PRO A 439 8.23 7.34 25.45
CA PRO A 439 8.72 6.99 26.79
C PRO A 439 10.09 7.61 27.10
N LEU A 440 11.00 7.70 26.12
CA LEU A 440 12.31 8.33 26.30
C LEU A 440 12.16 9.83 26.59
N ALA A 441 11.29 10.53 25.86
CA ALA A 441 10.98 11.94 26.11
C ALA A 441 10.32 12.15 27.47
N CYS A 442 9.37 11.29 27.88
CA CYS A 442 8.77 11.32 29.21
C CYS A 442 9.78 11.03 30.32
N TYR A 443 10.72 10.11 30.11
CA TYR A 443 11.79 9.80 31.04
C TYR A 443 12.75 10.98 31.21
N LEU A 444 13.21 11.60 30.11
CA LEU A 444 14.07 12.78 30.15
C LEU A 444 13.36 13.99 30.76
N TYR A 445 12.08 14.20 30.43
CA TYR A 445 11.28 15.28 31.02
C TYR A 445 11.09 15.09 32.53
N LYS A 446 10.75 13.88 32.99
CA LYS A 446 10.65 13.57 34.43
C LYS A 446 11.98 13.73 35.17
N LYS A 447 13.12 13.45 34.51
CA LYS A 447 14.46 13.62 35.09
C LYS A 447 14.82 15.09 35.33
N HIS A 448 14.48 16.00 34.41
CA HIS A 448 14.90 17.42 34.49
C HIS A 448 13.87 18.36 35.15
N LEU A 449 12.60 17.95 35.27
CA LEU A 449 11.56 18.72 35.96
C LEU A 449 11.88 19.09 37.44
N PRO A 450 12.44 18.20 38.29
CA PRO A 450 12.74 18.56 39.67
C PRO A 450 13.85 19.62 39.81
N ILE A 451 14.85 19.62 38.91
CA ILE A 451 15.95 20.60 38.92
C ILE A 451 15.44 22.00 38.57
N LYS A 452 14.61 22.12 37.52
CA LYS A 452 14.01 23.41 37.12
C LYS A 452 13.13 24.01 38.22
N ARG A 453 12.32 23.19 38.90
CA ARG A 453 11.51 23.65 40.05
C ARG A 453 12.38 24.10 41.21
N ARG A 454 13.48 23.39 41.50
CA ARG A 454 14.38 23.73 42.59
C ARG A 454 15.14 25.02 42.34
N LEU A 455 15.63 25.25 41.12
CA LEU A 455 16.31 26.50 40.74
C LEU A 455 15.40 27.71 40.95
N LYS A 456 14.16 27.64 40.45
CA LYS A 456 13.19 28.72 40.59
C LYS A 456 12.90 29.08 42.06
N LEU A 457 12.76 28.07 42.93
CA LEU A 457 12.56 28.28 44.36
C LEU A 457 13.75 28.96 45.05
N LEU A 458 14.98 28.61 44.66
CA LEU A 458 16.19 29.22 45.21
C LEU A 458 16.36 30.67 44.74
N GLU A 459 16.00 30.97 43.50
CA GLU A 459 15.99 32.34 42.96
C GLU A 459 14.97 33.22 43.69
N GLU A 460 13.74 32.73 43.88
CA GLU A 460 12.70 33.39 44.67
C GLU A 460 13.14 33.62 46.13
N GLU A 461 13.85 32.65 46.75
CA GLU A 461 14.41 32.80 48.11
C GLU A 461 15.48 33.91 48.17
N ILE A 462 16.32 34.06 47.14
CA ILE A 462 17.33 35.13 47.06
C ILE A 462 16.68 36.49 46.87
N GLU A 463 15.68 36.60 45.99
CA GLU A 463 14.95 37.85 45.72
C GLU A 463 14.18 38.36 46.93
N ALA A 464 13.60 37.46 47.74
CA ALA A 464 12.87 37.82 48.96
C ALA A 464 13.78 38.32 50.11
N MET A 465 15.11 38.14 50.00
CA MET A 465 16.06 38.60 51.01
C MET A 465 16.45 40.07 50.79
N ASP A 466 15.67 40.97 51.38
CA ASP A 466 16.00 42.41 51.45
C ASP A 466 16.86 42.71 52.71
N SER A 467 17.86 43.59 52.58
CA SER A 467 18.84 44.08 53.60
C SER A 467 20.25 43.45 53.73
N ASN A 468 21.18 44.31 54.20
CA ASN A 468 22.65 44.17 54.26
C ASN A 468 23.19 43.65 55.62
N GLU A 469 22.43 42.83 56.34
CA GLU A 469 22.91 42.20 57.59
C GLU A 469 23.87 41.04 57.31
N GLY A 470 24.97 40.94 58.06
CA GLY A 470 26.04 39.95 57.83
C GLY A 470 25.58 38.48 57.83
N ALA A 471 24.54 38.13 58.60
CA ALA A 471 23.98 36.78 58.63
C ALA A 471 23.20 36.43 57.33
N ARG A 472 22.46 37.39 56.78
CA ARG A 472 21.72 37.23 55.51
C ARG A 472 22.68 37.23 54.31
N ARG A 473 23.78 37.99 54.37
CA ARG A 473 24.85 38.00 53.35
C ARG A 473 25.50 36.61 53.20
N ARG A 474 25.81 35.93 54.33
CA ARG A 474 26.31 34.54 54.34
C ARG A 474 25.30 33.54 53.76
N ARG A 475 24.01 33.72 54.05
CA ARG A 475 22.94 32.88 53.49
C ARG A 475 22.84 33.02 51.98
N LYS A 476 22.89 34.24 51.44
CA LYS A 476 22.94 34.48 49.97
C LYS A 476 24.14 33.77 49.33
N GLY A 477 25.32 33.88 49.92
CA GLY A 477 26.52 33.18 49.44
C GLY A 477 26.35 31.65 49.37
N SER A 478 25.70 31.05 50.37
CA SER A 478 25.40 29.61 50.35
C SER A 478 24.40 29.22 49.25
N LEU A 479 23.42 30.08 48.96
CA LEU A 479 22.42 29.82 47.92
C LEU A 479 23.02 29.93 46.52
N TYR A 480 23.92 30.89 46.28
CA TYR A 480 24.65 30.98 45.01
C TYR A 480 25.48 29.72 44.73
N LYS A 481 26.15 29.16 45.74
CA LYS A 481 26.90 27.89 45.61
C LYS A 481 25.99 26.70 45.29
N GLU A 482 24.82 26.65 45.91
CA GLU A 482 23.81 25.61 45.64
C GLU A 482 23.30 25.71 44.18
N ILE A 483 23.04 26.92 43.69
CA ILE A 483 22.64 27.16 42.29
C ILE A 483 23.75 26.74 41.33
N ALA A 484 25.00 27.13 41.58
CA ALA A 484 26.14 26.72 40.74
C ALA A 484 26.28 25.19 40.67
N ARG A 485 26.06 24.48 41.79
CA ARG A 485 26.05 23.01 41.82
C ARG A 485 24.88 22.42 41.01
N LEU A 486 23.68 22.98 41.13
CA LEU A 486 22.49 22.53 40.38
C LEU A 486 22.59 22.78 38.87
N LEU A 487 23.31 23.81 38.47
CA LEU A 487 23.62 24.12 37.07
C LEU A 487 24.80 23.31 36.51
N GLU A 488 25.36 22.38 37.31
CA GLU A 488 26.54 21.59 36.95
C GLU A 488 27.72 22.45 36.49
N GLN A 489 27.89 23.63 37.10
CA GLN A 489 29.03 24.53 36.85
C GLN A 489 30.04 24.40 37.99
N PRO A 490 30.93 23.39 37.95
CA PRO A 490 32.00 23.28 38.94
C PRO A 490 32.96 24.46 38.83
N ARG A 491 33.83 24.60 39.84
CA ARG A 491 34.96 25.54 39.81
C ARG A 491 35.71 25.41 38.47
N PRO A 492 36.23 26.50 37.89
CA PRO A 492 36.99 26.45 36.64
C PRO A 492 38.08 25.37 36.70
N ALA A 493 38.28 24.64 35.61
CA ALA A 493 39.23 23.52 35.56
C ALA A 493 40.69 23.93 35.85
N THR A 494 41.01 25.22 35.70
CA THR A 494 42.33 25.78 36.04
C THR A 494 42.53 25.96 37.54
N TRP A 495 41.49 25.87 38.37
CA TRP A 495 41.62 26.08 39.81
C TRP A 495 42.26 24.90 40.52
N THR A 496 43.17 25.21 41.43
CA THR A 496 43.73 24.27 42.40
C THR A 496 42.91 24.25 43.70
N ASP A 497 43.33 23.46 44.68
CA ASP A 497 42.70 23.45 46.02
C ASP A 497 42.99 24.72 46.85
N ALA A 498 43.88 25.61 46.38
CA ALA A 498 44.17 26.87 47.05
C ALA A 498 43.00 27.88 46.92
N GLU A 499 42.87 28.80 47.88
CA GLU A 499 41.86 29.88 47.84
C GLU A 499 42.54 31.25 47.80
N GLY A 500 41.88 32.23 47.19
CA GLY A 500 42.40 33.60 47.07
C GLY A 500 43.30 33.80 45.85
N LEU A 501 44.35 34.62 46.00
CA LEU A 501 45.30 34.90 44.92
C LEU A 501 46.34 33.77 44.82
N VAL A 502 46.28 33.01 43.73
CA VAL A 502 47.24 31.94 43.42
C VAL A 502 48.25 32.48 42.42
N ALA A 503 49.53 32.54 42.83
CA ALA A 503 50.60 32.97 41.95
C ALA A 503 50.78 31.98 40.78
N ILE A 504 50.86 32.52 39.57
CA ILE A 504 51.10 31.76 38.34
C ILE A 504 52.56 31.94 37.95
N SER A 505 53.24 30.82 37.71
CA SER A 505 54.65 30.82 37.34
C SER A 505 54.84 31.26 35.90
N HIS A 506 56.01 31.83 35.59
CA HIS A 506 56.41 32.14 34.22
C HIS A 506 56.54 30.88 33.34
N THR A 507 56.61 29.69 33.94
CA THR A 507 56.63 28.41 33.23
C THR A 507 55.23 27.93 32.82
N ASP A 508 54.17 28.50 33.39
CA ASP A 508 52.81 28.12 33.09
C ASP A 508 52.33 28.76 31.78
N ALA A 509 51.69 27.98 30.91
CA ALA A 509 51.13 28.51 29.65
C ALA A 509 50.12 29.64 29.89
N GLU A 510 49.39 29.57 31.01
CA GLU A 510 48.44 30.59 31.46
C GLU A 510 49.07 31.98 31.65
N TYR A 511 50.33 32.05 32.10
CA TYR A 511 51.06 33.31 32.19
C TYR A 511 51.21 33.98 30.83
N TRP A 512 51.59 33.20 29.83
CA TRP A 512 51.87 33.69 28.49
C TRP A 512 50.60 34.07 27.73
N GLU A 513 49.47 33.39 27.97
CA GLU A 513 48.17 33.79 27.41
C GLU A 513 47.73 35.17 27.95
N VAL A 514 47.87 35.41 29.25
CA VAL A 514 47.56 36.72 29.86
C VAL A 514 48.54 37.79 29.35
N PHE A 515 49.83 37.47 29.27
CA PHE A 515 50.85 38.40 28.78
C PHE A 515 50.65 38.79 27.32
N LYS A 516 50.34 37.81 26.47
CA LYS A 516 50.02 38.02 25.05
C LYS A 516 48.83 38.97 24.91
N LYS A 517 47.74 38.71 25.64
CA LYS A 517 46.54 39.57 25.60
C LYS A 517 46.81 41.00 26.07
N MET A 518 47.69 41.18 27.05
CA MET A 518 48.15 42.49 27.49
C MET A 518 48.88 43.23 26.35
N ARG A 519 49.85 42.56 25.71
CA ARG A 519 50.66 43.11 24.61
C ARG A 519 49.85 43.39 23.33
N GLU A 520 48.81 42.61 23.05
CA GLU A 520 47.91 42.84 21.91
C GLU A 520 47.17 44.18 21.96
N THR A 521 47.07 44.80 23.14
CA THR A 521 46.23 45.99 23.35
C THR A 521 46.99 47.23 23.82
N THR A 522 48.33 47.23 23.70
CA THR A 522 49.18 48.39 23.95
C THR A 522 50.39 48.45 23.01
N SER A 523 50.83 49.66 22.67
CA SER A 523 52.06 49.91 21.93
C SER A 523 53.27 50.18 22.83
N GLU A 524 53.04 50.31 24.14
CA GLU A 524 54.10 50.57 25.11
C GLU A 524 54.87 49.28 25.44
N ASP A 525 56.14 49.45 25.81
CA ASP A 525 56.91 48.34 26.33
C ASP A 525 56.49 48.04 27.77
N VAL A 526 55.84 46.90 27.98
CA VAL A 526 55.26 46.49 29.27
C VAL A 526 55.59 45.04 29.56
N TRP A 527 55.86 44.76 30.83
CA TRP A 527 56.29 43.44 31.30
C TRP A 527 55.58 43.09 32.60
N ILE A 528 55.08 41.85 32.70
CA ILE A 528 54.44 41.35 33.92
C ILE A 528 55.53 40.93 34.90
N SER A 529 55.51 41.49 36.12
CA SER A 529 56.40 41.08 37.20
C SER A 529 55.80 39.93 38.01
N LYS A 530 54.48 39.94 38.25
CA LYS A 530 53.76 38.86 38.95
C LYS A 530 52.36 38.70 38.39
N LEU A 531 51.95 37.46 38.14
CA LEU A 531 50.58 37.11 37.77
C LEU A 531 49.92 36.32 38.88
N PHE A 532 48.69 36.70 39.24
CA PHE A 532 47.88 35.97 40.18
C PHE A 532 46.54 35.59 39.55
N ARG A 533 46.20 34.31 39.57
CA ARG A 533 44.83 33.84 39.30
C ARG A 533 44.01 33.98 40.57
N LEU A 534 42.83 34.58 40.47
CA LEU A 534 41.89 34.60 41.59
C LEU A 534 41.08 33.30 41.64
N GLN A 535 41.12 32.63 42.78
CA GLN A 535 40.30 31.46 43.11
C GLN A 535 39.38 31.79 44.28
N ASN A 536 38.25 32.46 43.99
CA ASN A 536 37.29 32.89 44.99
C ASN A 536 35.90 32.29 44.69
N ASP A 537 35.57 31.22 45.41
CA ASP A 537 34.35 30.43 45.24
C ASP A 537 33.07 31.25 45.44
N GLY A 538 33.10 32.26 46.31
CA GLY A 538 31.97 33.15 46.56
C GLY A 538 31.68 34.07 45.38
N LEU A 539 32.71 34.77 44.88
CA LEU A 539 32.58 35.64 43.70
C LEU A 539 32.25 34.84 42.43
N TRP A 540 32.84 33.66 42.27
CA TRP A 540 32.54 32.77 41.14
C TRP A 540 31.08 32.31 41.15
N SER A 541 30.59 31.87 42.31
CA SER A 541 29.20 31.42 42.44
C SER A 541 28.21 32.58 42.21
N TYR A 542 28.55 33.79 42.64
CA TYR A 542 27.73 34.97 42.39
C TYR A 542 27.71 35.34 40.89
N TRP A 543 28.85 35.26 40.22
CA TRP A 543 28.94 35.46 38.77
C TRP A 543 28.14 34.40 37.99
N VAL A 544 28.24 33.12 38.38
CA VAL A 544 27.44 32.02 37.80
C VAL A 544 25.94 32.27 37.98
N PHE A 545 25.52 32.73 39.17
CA PHE A 545 24.14 33.11 39.42
C PHE A 545 23.67 34.26 38.50
N ARG A 546 24.47 35.33 38.36
CA ARG A 546 24.15 36.44 37.45
C ARG A 546 24.11 36.02 35.98
N LYS A 547 24.97 35.08 35.59
CA LYS A 547 24.94 34.45 34.28
C LYS A 547 23.65 33.67 34.05
N ASN A 548 23.18 32.93 35.06
CA ASN A 548 21.90 32.20 34.98
C ASN A 548 20.70 33.13 34.86
N GLN A 549 20.68 34.23 35.62
CA GLN A 549 19.62 35.23 35.51
C GLN A 549 19.60 35.86 34.11
N LEU A 550 20.77 36.18 33.55
CA LEU A 550 20.87 36.72 32.20
C LEU A 550 20.38 35.73 31.14
N ALA A 551 20.79 34.46 31.23
CA ALA A 551 20.33 33.41 30.33
C ALA A 551 18.80 33.22 30.42
N SER A 552 18.27 33.17 31.64
CA SER A 552 16.84 33.02 31.88
C SER A 552 16.01 34.21 31.39
N LYS A 553 16.53 35.44 31.53
CA LYS A 553 15.89 36.68 31.05
C LYS A 553 15.61 36.63 29.54
N TYR A 554 16.51 36.02 28.75
CA TYR A 554 16.41 35.97 27.29
C TYR A 554 16.09 34.58 26.72
N GLY A 555 15.92 33.56 27.56
CA GLY A 555 15.70 32.18 27.13
C GLY A 555 16.91 31.55 26.44
N PHE A 556 18.11 32.02 26.74
CA PHE A 556 19.36 31.49 26.19
C PHE A 556 19.81 30.24 26.94
N ASP A 557 20.58 29.39 26.24
CA ASP A 557 21.33 28.33 26.91
C ASP A 557 22.39 28.97 27.82
N PHE A 558 22.43 28.56 29.09
CA PHE A 558 23.43 28.99 30.06
C PHE A 558 24.87 28.82 29.54
N ASN A 559 25.14 27.79 28.73
CA ASN A 559 26.48 27.51 28.23
C ASN A 559 26.84 28.26 26.93
N ASP A 560 25.90 28.98 26.32
CA ASP A 560 26.14 29.75 25.11
C ASP A 560 26.77 31.12 25.43
N LYS A 561 28.11 31.13 25.48
CA LYS A 561 28.92 32.32 25.77
C LYS A 561 28.70 33.45 24.75
N ALA A 562 28.37 33.11 23.50
CA ALA A 562 28.17 34.09 22.44
C ALA A 562 26.82 34.78 22.62
N ALA A 563 25.76 34.03 22.91
CA ALA A 563 24.44 34.59 23.21
C ALA A 563 24.44 35.49 24.46
N LEU A 564 25.24 35.14 25.47
CA LEU A 564 25.37 35.92 26.71
C LEU A 564 26.35 37.10 26.60
N ASN A 565 27.08 37.21 25.49
CA ASN A 565 28.13 38.20 25.25
C ASN A 565 29.14 38.24 26.42
N GLU A 566 29.74 37.08 26.70
CA GLU A 566 30.82 36.96 27.67
C GLU A 566 32.12 37.53 27.10
N GLN A 567 32.65 38.55 27.75
CA GLN A 567 33.86 39.24 27.30
C GLN A 567 34.96 39.19 28.35
N VAL A 568 36.19 39.26 27.87
CA VAL A 568 37.37 39.30 28.74
C VAL A 568 38.06 40.65 28.54
N VAL A 569 37.97 41.49 29.57
CA VAL A 569 38.20 42.95 29.54
C VAL A 569 39.12 43.40 30.69
N TRP A 570 39.59 44.65 30.65
CA TRP A 570 40.57 45.22 31.57
C TRP A 570 39.94 46.21 32.54
N HIS A 571 40.49 46.29 33.76
CA HIS A 571 40.05 47.26 34.78
C HIS A 571 41.19 47.64 35.75
N GLY A 572 41.49 48.93 35.88
CA GLY A 572 42.39 49.48 36.90
C GLY A 572 41.64 50.02 38.13
N THR A 573 42.26 50.11 39.31
CA THR A 573 41.60 50.56 40.56
C THR A 573 42.09 51.90 41.10
N SER A 574 42.96 52.59 40.35
CA SER A 574 43.50 53.92 40.67
C SER A 574 44.13 54.00 42.07
N SER A 575 43.48 54.61 43.06
CA SER A 575 43.98 54.69 44.43
C SER A 575 43.42 53.61 45.36
N LEU A 576 42.42 52.83 44.89
CA LEU A 576 41.83 51.75 45.67
C LEU A 576 42.72 50.51 45.61
N ASN A 577 43.11 50.00 46.79
CA ASN A 577 43.88 48.77 46.89
C ASN A 577 43.08 47.59 46.28
N PRO A 578 43.64 46.86 45.29
CA PRO A 578 43.03 45.67 44.68
C PRO A 578 42.54 44.61 45.67
N ASP A 579 43.15 44.51 46.86
CA ASP A 579 42.76 43.58 47.92
C ASP A 579 41.30 43.74 48.36
N VAL A 580 40.74 44.94 48.24
CA VAL A 580 39.33 45.22 48.55
C VAL A 580 38.39 44.40 47.66
N ILE A 581 38.80 44.08 46.43
CA ILE A 581 38.03 43.29 45.46
C ILE A 581 38.36 41.80 45.59
N THR A 582 39.64 41.44 45.74
CA THR A 582 40.08 40.03 45.72
C THR A 582 39.72 39.28 47.01
N SER A 583 39.74 39.96 48.17
CA SER A 583 39.42 39.38 49.47
C SER A 583 37.92 39.37 49.80
N ASP A 584 37.09 40.11 49.05
CA ASP A 584 35.65 40.10 49.26
C ASP A 584 35.05 38.76 48.77
N SER A 585 34.20 38.16 49.59
CA SER A 585 33.64 36.83 49.36
C SER A 585 32.23 36.84 48.77
N HIS A 586 31.66 38.01 48.46
CA HIS A 586 30.22 38.13 48.18
C HIS A 586 29.89 39.00 46.97
N ASP A 587 30.48 40.18 46.83
CA ASP A 587 30.12 41.21 45.84
C ASP A 587 31.26 41.57 44.88
N GLY A 588 32.52 41.51 45.33
CA GLY A 588 33.70 41.79 44.49
C GLY A 588 33.71 43.24 43.98
N PHE A 589 33.48 43.44 42.68
CA PHE A 589 33.29 44.78 42.11
C PHE A 589 31.95 45.38 42.58
N MET A 590 32.01 46.40 43.44
CA MET A 590 30.81 47.01 44.03
C MET A 590 30.54 48.41 43.49
N MET A 591 29.29 48.65 43.07
CA MET A 591 28.80 49.96 42.63
C MET A 591 28.98 51.08 43.67
N ASN A 592 29.07 50.76 44.96
CA ASN A 592 29.29 51.75 46.03
C ASN A 592 30.64 52.45 45.91
N TYR A 593 31.65 51.77 45.38
CA TYR A 593 32.98 52.34 45.12
C TYR A 593 33.09 52.96 43.72
N ALA A 594 32.06 52.85 42.87
CA ALA A 594 32.06 53.40 41.53
C ALA A 594 31.89 54.92 41.54
N ALA A 595 32.80 55.61 40.84
CA ALA A 595 32.70 57.03 40.52
C ALA A 595 31.89 57.24 39.23
N ALA A 596 31.34 58.46 39.05
CA ALA A 596 30.68 58.81 37.80
C ALA A 596 31.72 58.96 36.67
N GLY A 597 31.52 58.25 35.55
CA GLY A 597 32.41 58.22 34.40
C GLY A 597 31.73 58.69 33.11
N HIS A 598 32.12 58.09 31.98
CA HIS A 598 31.63 58.45 30.64
C HIS A 598 30.11 58.28 30.48
N PHE A 599 29.55 57.31 31.17
CA PHE A 599 28.14 56.88 31.09
C PHE A 599 27.51 56.91 32.50
N GLY A 600 27.76 57.96 33.27
CA GLY A 600 27.19 58.15 34.60
C GLY A 600 27.80 57.23 35.67
N ARG A 601 27.01 56.75 36.63
CA ARG A 601 27.54 55.98 37.77
C ARG A 601 27.39 54.47 37.54
N GLY A 602 28.47 53.83 37.06
CA GLY A 602 28.53 52.40 36.77
C GLY A 602 29.94 51.82 36.96
N LEU A 603 30.08 50.50 36.82
CA LEU A 603 31.38 49.82 36.78
C LEU A 603 31.88 49.78 35.33
N TYR A 604 33.07 50.34 35.08
CA TYR A 604 33.64 50.55 33.75
C TYR A 604 34.73 49.54 33.44
N PHE A 605 34.59 48.82 32.33
CA PHE A 605 35.60 47.88 31.85
C PHE A 605 35.99 48.22 30.42
N ALA A 606 37.26 48.09 30.06
CA ALA A 606 37.75 48.45 28.73
C ALA A 606 38.28 47.24 27.97
N GLU A 607 38.07 47.22 26.65
CA GLU A 607 38.62 46.15 25.80
C GLU A 607 40.16 46.20 25.70
N ARG A 608 40.76 47.39 25.84
CA ARG A 608 42.22 47.58 25.74
C ARG A 608 42.87 47.82 27.10
N PHE A 609 43.99 47.14 27.33
CA PHE A 609 44.85 47.31 28.50
C PHE A 609 45.32 48.76 28.65
N GLU A 610 45.77 49.37 27.55
CA GLU A 610 46.34 50.73 27.51
C GLU A 610 45.44 51.80 28.13
N TYR A 611 44.12 51.68 27.96
CA TYR A 611 43.17 52.58 28.60
C TYR A 611 43.11 52.37 30.11
N SER A 612 43.09 51.11 30.54
CA SER A 612 42.96 50.75 31.95
C SER A 612 44.25 50.98 32.74
N ASP A 613 45.41 50.96 32.09
CA ASP A 613 46.70 51.35 32.68
C ASP A 613 46.69 52.79 33.20
N CYS A 614 45.98 53.70 32.54
CA CYS A 614 45.91 55.12 32.91
C CYS A 614 45.35 55.33 34.34
N TYR A 615 44.57 54.37 34.83
CA TYR A 615 44.03 54.33 36.18
C TYR A 615 44.33 52.99 36.87
N SER A 616 45.49 52.39 36.57
CA SER A 616 46.03 51.25 37.32
C SER A 616 46.39 51.64 38.76
N TYR A 617 46.41 50.65 39.65
CA TYR A 617 46.85 50.86 41.02
C TYR A 617 48.37 50.98 41.08
N ARG A 618 48.89 52.01 41.75
CA ARG A 618 50.33 52.17 41.96
C ARG A 618 50.72 51.54 43.28
N VAL A 619 51.64 50.57 43.25
CA VAL A 619 52.10 49.86 44.45
C VAL A 619 52.99 50.79 45.28
N ASN A 620 52.47 51.34 46.39
CA ASN A 620 53.23 52.21 47.29
C ASN A 620 53.86 51.42 48.45
N ASN A 621 55.19 51.50 48.56
CA ASN A 621 56.06 50.72 49.46
C ASN A 621 56.03 51.17 50.94
N GLN A 622 54.92 50.97 51.67
CA GLN A 622 54.86 51.30 53.11
C GLN A 622 54.37 50.19 54.05
N SER A 623 54.23 48.93 53.63
CA SER A 623 53.80 47.88 54.57
C SER A 623 54.34 46.48 54.25
N ALA A 624 55.67 46.31 54.29
CA ALA A 624 56.29 45.00 54.56
C ALA A 624 57.72 45.20 55.08
N MET A 625 57.87 45.46 56.39
CA MET A 625 59.12 45.15 57.09
C MET A 625 59.17 43.64 57.31
N SER A 626 60.02 42.92 56.57
CA SER A 626 60.41 41.55 56.92
C SER A 626 61.71 41.56 57.74
N ALA A 627 61.83 40.61 58.67
CA ALA A 627 62.89 40.51 59.68
C ALA A 627 64.25 39.99 59.15
N GLU A 628 64.45 39.98 57.84
CA GLU A 628 65.65 39.44 57.19
C GLU A 628 66.05 40.45 56.11
N GLY A 629 67.09 41.25 56.39
CA GLY A 629 67.49 42.44 55.63
C GLY A 629 67.88 42.20 54.16
N ILE A 630 66.89 41.89 53.32
CA ILE A 630 66.97 41.84 51.86
C ILE A 630 66.04 42.92 51.31
N THR A 631 66.61 44.04 50.88
CA THR A 631 65.91 45.09 50.13
C THR A 631 65.60 44.59 48.73
N ILE A 632 64.34 44.23 48.44
CA ILE A 632 63.83 44.18 47.07
C ILE A 632 63.35 45.60 46.74
N GLN A 633 63.99 46.24 45.77
CA GLN A 633 63.47 47.48 45.18
C GLN A 633 62.26 47.10 44.30
N ASP A 634 61.08 46.92 44.89
CA ASP A 634 59.83 46.91 44.11
C ASP A 634 59.69 48.33 43.53
N GLY A 635 59.90 48.41 42.21
CA GLY A 635 59.99 49.63 41.42
C GLY A 635 58.63 50.26 41.14
N ASP A 636 58.51 50.92 39.99
CA ASP A 636 57.31 51.59 39.48
C ASP A 636 56.13 50.65 39.13
N ASP A 637 55.98 49.52 39.85
CA ASP A 637 54.97 48.49 39.65
C ASP A 637 53.55 49.04 39.75
N ARG A 638 52.72 48.51 38.86
CA ARG A 638 51.31 48.80 38.75
C ARG A 638 50.50 47.52 38.78
N GLU A 639 49.29 47.60 39.28
CA GLU A 639 48.35 46.49 39.34
C GLU A 639 47.06 46.78 38.56
N ILE A 640 46.60 45.75 37.84
CA ILE A 640 45.42 45.79 36.99
C ILE A 640 44.71 44.44 36.98
N PHE A 641 43.40 44.44 36.72
CA PHE A 641 42.63 43.22 36.58
C PHE A 641 42.37 42.86 35.11
N LEU A 642 42.43 41.55 34.83
CA LEU A 642 41.78 40.93 33.68
C LEU A 642 40.49 40.25 34.16
N VAL A 643 39.37 40.61 33.55
CA VAL A 643 38.02 40.38 34.09
C VAL A 643 37.17 39.63 33.09
N ASN A 644 36.44 38.60 33.54
CA ASN A 644 35.36 37.99 32.78
C ASN A 644 34.06 38.77 33.04
N LEU A 645 33.59 39.52 32.04
CA LEU A 645 32.43 40.39 32.10
C LEU A 645 31.23 39.75 31.37
N LEU A 646 30.08 39.79 32.01
CA LEU A 646 28.78 39.50 31.39
C LEU A 646 28.25 40.80 30.78
N VAL A 647 28.31 40.93 29.45
CA VAL A 647 27.80 42.13 28.76
C VAL A 647 26.30 42.00 28.48
N GLY A 648 25.82 40.84 28.05
CA GLY A 648 24.42 40.69 27.62
C GLY A 648 24.06 41.60 26.45
N GLN A 649 22.80 42.07 26.43
CA GLN A 649 22.35 43.04 25.43
C GLN A 649 22.89 44.43 25.76
N ALA A 650 23.79 44.93 24.93
CA ALA A 650 24.35 46.26 25.06
C ALA A 650 23.68 47.26 24.12
N ILE A 651 23.54 48.51 24.57
CA ILE A 651 23.31 49.66 23.70
C ILE A 651 24.63 50.39 23.48
N GLU A 652 24.93 50.73 22.23
CA GLU A 652 26.05 51.59 21.90
C GLU A 652 25.60 53.07 22.00
N MET A 653 26.28 53.87 22.81
CA MET A 653 26.00 55.29 22.99
C MET A 653 27.23 56.13 22.62
N ASN A 654 27.02 57.17 21.82
CA ASN A 654 28.06 58.14 21.51
C ASN A 654 28.02 59.29 22.54
N ARG A 655 29.06 59.38 23.36
CA ARG A 655 29.19 60.43 24.38
C ARG A 655 29.31 61.82 23.77
N GLU A 656 29.96 61.97 22.61
CA GLU A 656 30.16 63.28 21.99
C GLU A 656 28.84 63.90 21.50
N GLU A 657 27.88 63.05 21.11
CA GLU A 657 26.57 63.48 20.63
C GLU A 657 25.60 63.80 21.78
N ASN A 658 25.69 63.08 22.91
CA ASN A 658 24.68 63.11 23.98
C ASN A 658 25.32 63.21 25.38
N GLU A 659 26.24 64.16 25.58
CA GLU A 659 27.09 64.22 26.80
C GLU A 659 26.28 64.33 28.10
N GLU A 660 25.24 65.17 28.14
CA GLU A 660 24.45 65.41 29.35
C GLU A 660 23.63 64.16 29.75
N GLU A 661 23.00 63.51 28.76
CA GLU A 661 22.26 62.26 28.96
C GLU A 661 23.18 61.13 29.42
N CYS A 662 24.34 60.96 28.76
CA CYS A 662 25.31 59.94 29.12
C CYS A 662 25.82 60.09 30.56
N ARG A 663 26.15 61.32 31.00
CA ARG A 663 26.65 61.56 32.37
C ARG A 663 25.59 61.37 33.46
N ALA A 664 24.30 61.47 33.11
CA ALA A 664 23.20 61.32 34.07
C ALA A 664 22.77 59.86 34.31
N LEU A 665 23.32 58.90 33.57
CA LEU A 665 22.91 57.49 33.66
C LEU A 665 23.21 56.87 35.04
N VAL A 666 22.19 56.27 35.63
CA VAL A 666 22.29 55.42 36.84
C VAL A 666 21.85 53.97 36.56
N ALA A 667 21.33 53.72 35.37
CA ALA A 667 20.94 52.42 34.81
C ALA A 667 20.91 52.53 33.28
N PRO A 668 20.99 51.42 32.52
CA PRO A 668 20.91 51.45 31.06
C PRO A 668 19.55 51.96 30.54
N PRO A 669 19.49 52.53 29.31
CA PRO A 669 18.25 52.90 28.64
C PRO A 669 17.26 51.73 28.45
N CYS A 670 15.99 52.05 28.21
CA CYS A 670 14.98 51.06 27.81
C CYS A 670 15.32 50.49 26.42
N ASN A 671 15.15 49.19 26.24
CA ASN A 671 15.36 48.52 24.96
C ASN A 671 14.02 48.45 24.20
N PRO A 672 13.86 49.17 23.06
CA PRO A 672 12.60 49.21 22.32
C PRO A 672 12.25 47.88 21.65
N ASN A 673 13.22 46.97 21.49
CA ASN A 673 13.03 45.68 20.83
C ASN A 673 12.55 44.59 21.81
N THR A 674 12.45 44.91 23.10
CA THR A 674 12.06 43.97 24.16
C THR A 674 11.09 44.65 25.10
N ASP A 675 9.84 44.19 25.12
CA ASP A 675 8.76 44.84 25.85
C ASP A 675 9.09 44.98 27.35
N GLY A 676 9.09 46.22 27.85
CA GLY A 676 9.35 46.56 29.25
C GLY A 676 10.77 46.33 29.80
N LEU A 677 11.74 45.88 29.00
CA LEU A 677 13.11 45.61 29.47
C LEU A 677 14.09 46.75 29.15
N ARG A 678 15.06 46.97 30.05
CA ARG A 678 16.26 47.79 29.79
C ARG A 678 17.36 46.95 29.17
N TYR A 679 18.27 47.60 28.44
CA TYR A 679 19.56 47.01 28.10
C TYR A 679 20.31 46.57 29.37
N ASP A 680 21.23 45.62 29.24
CA ASP A 680 22.03 45.14 30.37
C ASP A 680 23.30 45.98 30.59
N THR A 681 23.87 46.49 29.49
CA THR A 681 25.15 47.22 29.46
C THR A 681 25.05 48.45 28.56
N VAL A 682 25.70 49.55 28.95
CA VAL A 682 25.96 50.69 28.05
C VAL A 682 27.38 50.57 27.54
N SER A 683 27.53 50.49 26.23
CA SER A 683 28.82 50.44 25.55
C SER A 683 29.06 51.74 24.79
N GLY A 684 30.33 52.10 24.63
CA GLY A 684 30.69 53.21 23.77
C GLY A 684 32.20 53.33 23.63
N VAL A 685 32.62 54.28 22.80
CA VAL A 685 34.04 54.50 22.51
C VAL A 685 34.55 55.65 23.38
N ALA A 686 35.61 55.41 24.14
CA ALA A 686 36.32 56.45 24.86
C ALA A 686 37.08 57.37 23.88
N PRO A 687 37.41 58.63 24.22
CA PRO A 687 38.09 59.57 23.32
C PRO A 687 39.43 59.06 22.73
N CYS A 688 40.07 58.11 23.39
CA CYS A 688 41.29 57.44 22.92
C CYS A 688 41.04 56.24 21.99
N GLY A 689 39.78 56.01 21.57
CA GLY A 689 39.39 54.98 20.62
C GLY A 689 39.16 53.57 21.20
N THR A 690 39.30 53.36 22.51
CA THR A 690 38.96 52.07 23.12
C THR A 690 37.45 51.94 23.32
N LYS A 691 36.91 50.73 23.11
CA LYS A 691 35.56 50.41 23.56
C LYS A 691 35.54 50.19 25.07
N ILE A 692 34.53 50.73 25.72
CA ILE A 692 34.25 50.57 27.15
C ILE A 692 32.84 50.01 27.35
N HIS A 693 32.71 49.12 28.33
CA HIS A 693 31.46 48.50 28.75
C HIS A 693 31.14 48.93 30.17
N THR A 694 29.97 49.52 30.37
CA THR A 694 29.50 50.02 31.65
C THR A 694 28.32 49.17 32.14
N VAL A 695 28.53 48.45 33.23
CA VAL A 695 27.48 47.66 33.89
C VAL A 695 27.01 48.36 35.17
N TYR A 696 25.73 48.25 35.47
CA TYR A 696 25.08 48.96 36.60
C TYR A 696 24.63 48.01 37.71
N GLU A 697 25.16 46.78 37.72
CA GLU A 697 24.80 45.72 38.65
C GLU A 697 26.04 44.98 39.15
N ASN A 698 26.07 44.68 40.46
CA ASN A 698 27.14 43.88 41.06
C ASN A 698 27.09 42.41 40.56
N GLY A 699 28.24 41.75 40.54
CA GLY A 699 28.37 40.33 40.17
C GLY A 699 28.40 40.05 38.66
N ARG A 700 28.30 41.09 37.81
CA ARG A 700 28.48 40.98 36.35
C ARG A 700 29.93 40.72 35.93
N ALA A 701 30.88 40.95 36.82
CA ALA A 701 32.31 40.90 36.57
C ALA A 701 33.01 39.96 37.56
N TYR A 702 33.74 38.97 37.04
CA TYR A 702 34.64 38.12 37.82
C TYR A 702 36.10 38.52 37.58
N PRO A 703 36.88 38.93 38.61
CA PRO A 703 38.28 39.32 38.44
C PRO A 703 39.16 38.08 38.27
N SER A 704 39.25 37.54 37.06
CA SER A 704 39.96 36.31 36.74
C SER A 704 41.43 36.35 37.13
N TYR A 705 42.11 37.48 36.89
CA TYR A 705 43.52 37.66 37.21
C TYR A 705 43.81 39.05 37.78
N LEU A 706 44.72 39.11 38.75
CA LEU A 706 45.41 40.32 39.18
C LEU A 706 46.83 40.30 38.62
N ILE A 707 47.20 41.33 37.88
CA ILE A 707 48.44 41.41 37.13
C ILE A 707 49.25 42.56 37.69
N ARG A 708 50.45 42.26 38.19
CA ARG A 708 51.45 43.25 38.57
C ARG A 708 52.45 43.40 37.42
N TYR A 709 52.68 44.63 36.96
CA TYR A 709 53.50 44.91 35.78
C TYR A 709 54.26 46.25 35.90
N TYR A 710 55.18 46.49 34.98
CA TYR A 710 55.92 47.75 34.84
C TYR A 710 56.09 48.16 33.38
N LYS A 711 56.53 49.40 33.18
CA LYS A 711 56.76 50.00 31.86
C LYS A 711 58.25 50.17 31.59
N GLY A 712 58.64 50.06 30.32
CA GLY A 712 60.02 50.19 29.86
C GLY A 712 60.66 48.82 29.50
N PRO A 713 61.98 48.80 29.26
CA PRO A 713 62.67 47.59 28.84
C PRO A 713 62.57 46.46 29.87
N ARG A 714 62.65 45.21 29.42
CA ARG A 714 62.64 44.03 30.30
C ARG A 714 63.72 44.15 31.37
N ASP A 715 63.33 43.95 32.62
CA ASP A 715 64.21 43.75 33.75
C ASP A 715 64.23 42.24 34.08
N PRO A 716 65.31 41.51 33.74
CA PRO A 716 65.41 40.09 34.00
C PRO A 716 65.30 39.69 35.48
N SER A 717 65.52 40.62 36.42
CA SER A 717 65.35 40.34 37.85
C SER A 717 63.89 40.24 38.29
N ARG A 718 62.98 40.83 37.50
CA ARG A 718 61.53 40.88 37.76
C ARG A 718 60.76 40.00 36.80
N THR A 719 61.19 39.96 35.54
CA THR A 719 60.63 39.15 34.46
C THR A 719 61.74 38.29 33.85
N PRO A 720 62.00 37.09 34.38
CA PRO A 720 63.19 36.29 34.05
C PRO A 720 63.25 35.86 32.58
N PHE A 721 62.11 35.73 31.90
CA PHE A 721 62.01 35.24 30.53
C PHE A 721 61.42 36.29 29.59
N GLU A 722 61.96 36.40 28.39
CA GLU A 722 61.46 37.27 27.33
C GLU A 722 60.31 36.63 26.54
N SER A 723 60.32 35.29 26.43
CA SER A 723 59.35 34.52 25.63
C SER A 723 58.95 33.19 26.29
N GLN A 724 57.82 32.64 25.86
CA GLN A 724 57.34 31.34 26.33
C GLN A 724 58.33 30.22 26.02
N GLU A 725 58.98 30.28 24.87
CA GLU A 725 60.00 29.32 24.45
C GLU A 725 61.24 29.37 25.35
N GLU A 726 61.63 30.55 25.83
CA GLU A 726 62.75 30.72 26.78
C GLU A 726 62.40 30.13 28.16
N ALA A 727 61.21 30.43 28.68
CA ALA A 727 60.74 29.87 29.95
C ALA A 727 60.66 28.33 29.92
N GLN A 728 60.16 27.76 28.83
CA GLN A 728 60.06 26.30 28.67
C GLN A 728 61.43 25.62 28.56
N LYS A 729 62.39 26.23 27.86
CA LYS A 729 63.77 25.70 27.74
C LYS A 729 64.50 25.66 29.09
N GLU A 730 64.37 26.69 29.91
CA GLU A 730 65.01 26.70 31.22
C GLU A 730 64.39 25.69 32.19
N THR A 731 63.08 25.45 32.08
CA THR A 731 62.40 24.38 32.83
C THR A 731 62.95 23.00 32.47
N LEU A 732 63.23 22.76 31.18
CA LEU A 732 63.82 21.52 30.65
C LEU A 732 65.29 21.34 31.09
N ASP A 733 66.08 22.42 31.12
CA ASP A 733 67.50 22.42 31.56
C ASP A 733 67.66 22.26 33.09
N VAL A 734 66.69 22.71 33.88
CA VAL A 734 66.67 22.46 35.33
C VAL A 734 66.31 21.00 35.62
N THR A 735 65.32 20.41 34.92
CA THR A 735 65.01 18.98 35.06
C THR A 735 66.17 18.08 34.64
N SER A 736 66.92 18.42 33.58
CA SER A 736 68.07 17.63 33.10
C SER A 736 69.29 17.69 34.04
N ARG A 737 69.48 18.78 34.79
CA ARG A 737 70.52 18.88 35.84
C ARG A 737 70.21 18.09 37.11
N THR A 738 68.94 17.86 37.43
CA THR A 738 68.52 16.98 38.53
C THR A 738 68.62 15.50 38.19
N GLU A 739 68.62 15.14 36.91
CA GLU A 739 68.72 13.74 36.44
C GLU A 739 70.16 13.31 36.11
N SER A 740 71.11 14.24 35.93
CA SER A 740 72.51 13.96 35.58
C SER A 740 73.40 13.48 36.76
N SER A 741 72.85 12.99 37.87
CA SER A 741 73.65 12.36 38.96
C SER A 741 73.45 10.86 39.15
N GLU A 742 72.70 10.15 38.30
CA GLU A 742 72.70 8.69 38.32
C GLU A 742 72.69 8.12 36.89
N GLY A 743 73.88 7.82 36.37
CA GLY A 743 74.08 6.94 35.22
C GLY A 743 75.32 6.08 35.43
N ASP A 744 75.17 4.75 35.29
CA ASP A 744 76.15 3.94 34.57
C ASP A 744 75.57 2.58 34.10
N SER A 745 75.45 2.42 32.77
CA SER A 745 75.90 1.29 31.94
C SER A 745 74.94 0.88 30.81
N ASP A 746 75.56 0.74 29.63
CA ASP A 746 75.05 0.81 28.26
C ASP A 746 74.79 -0.55 27.55
N GLU A 747 74.16 -0.43 26.36
CA GLU A 747 74.21 -1.29 25.15
C GLU A 747 73.27 -2.52 25.01
N ASN A 748 72.14 -2.34 24.29
CA ASN A 748 72.01 -2.76 22.87
C ASN A 748 70.71 -2.24 22.23
N ASN A 749 70.80 -1.82 20.96
CA ASN A 749 69.90 -0.89 20.28
C ASN A 749 69.13 -1.57 19.12
N GLN A 750 67.79 -1.45 19.09
CA GLN A 750 66.97 -1.01 17.93
C GLN A 750 65.44 -1.12 18.18
N PRO A 751 64.58 -0.31 17.51
CA PRO A 751 64.04 0.89 18.16
C PRO A 751 62.51 1.05 18.00
N GLY A 752 61.86 1.81 18.90
CA GLY A 752 60.50 2.26 18.65
C GLY A 752 59.68 2.55 19.90
N SER A 753 60.02 3.65 20.57
CA SER A 753 59.13 4.46 21.43
C SER A 753 58.21 3.70 22.39
N ASP A 754 58.77 3.31 23.53
CA ASP A 754 58.04 3.23 24.79
C ASP A 754 58.62 4.26 25.78
N GLY A 755 57.75 4.75 26.65
CA GLY A 755 58.05 5.65 27.77
C GLY A 755 56.75 6.25 28.31
N TRP A 756 55.77 5.43 28.70
CA TRP A 756 55.54 5.03 30.09
C TRP A 756 55.47 6.19 31.09
N SER A 757 54.26 6.49 31.54
CA SER A 757 54.00 6.94 32.91
C SER A 757 52.92 6.06 33.55
N LEU A 758 53.32 5.41 34.64
CA LEU A 758 52.57 5.20 35.87
C LEU A 758 51.04 5.05 35.75
N ARG A 759 50.58 3.81 35.56
CA ARG A 759 49.32 3.32 36.17
C ARG A 759 49.64 2.41 37.35
N GLY A 760 50.16 3.03 38.40
CA GLY A 760 50.24 2.51 39.75
C GLY A 760 49.52 3.44 40.71
N LEU A 761 48.24 3.71 40.45
CA LEU A 761 47.26 4.28 41.38
C LEU A 761 45.90 4.35 40.66
N TRP A 762 45.31 3.18 40.42
CA TRP A 762 43.89 3.09 40.07
C TRP A 762 43.16 2.45 41.24
N ASN A 763 42.71 3.32 42.13
CA ASN A 763 41.57 3.06 42.99
C ASN A 763 40.43 3.98 42.58
N SER A 764 39.24 3.40 42.59
CA SER A 764 37.93 4.06 42.68
C SER A 764 37.42 4.81 41.44
N LEU A 765 36.72 4.04 40.60
CA LEU A 765 35.67 4.56 39.73
C LEU A 765 34.34 3.88 40.04
N ARG A 766 33.33 4.76 40.18
CA ARG A 766 31.94 4.66 39.71
C ARG A 766 30.82 4.26 40.69
N SER A 767 29.79 5.14 40.70
CA SER A 767 28.41 5.07 41.22
C SER A 767 28.25 4.85 42.74
N SER A 768 27.76 5.83 43.50
CA SER A 768 26.37 6.33 43.59
C SER A 768 25.37 5.31 44.17
N GLN A 769 25.01 5.58 45.43
CA GLN A 769 23.69 5.50 46.06
C GLN A 769 22.85 4.20 45.96
N ASN A 770 22.56 3.65 47.15
CA ASN A 770 21.23 3.43 47.77
C ASN A 770 20.09 2.90 46.87
N SER A 771 19.20 1.99 47.28
CA SER A 771 18.87 1.37 48.58
C SER A 771 17.66 0.44 48.35
N THR A 772 17.51 -0.58 49.21
CA THR A 772 16.25 -1.10 49.84
C THR A 772 14.97 -1.19 48.99
N ALA A 773 14.44 -2.39 48.74
CA ALA A 773 13.48 -3.14 49.58
C ALA A 773 12.01 -2.63 49.50
N GLY A 774 11.08 -3.55 49.21
CA GLY A 774 9.61 -3.36 49.26
C GLY A 774 9.07 -3.28 50.70
N PRO A 775 7.86 -3.77 51.05
CA PRO A 775 6.68 -4.20 50.27
C PRO A 775 5.34 -3.61 50.85
N ASP A 776 4.19 -4.24 50.53
CA ASP A 776 2.87 -4.20 51.21
C ASP A 776 2.01 -2.92 51.14
N ALA A 777 0.68 -2.91 51.22
CA ALA A 777 -0.45 -3.85 51.09
C ALA A 777 -1.74 -3.02 51.36
N ALA A 778 -2.92 -3.54 50.96
CA ALA A 778 -4.28 -3.20 51.46
C ALA A 778 -4.85 -1.79 51.10
N LEU A 779 -6.16 -1.54 50.91
CA LEU A 779 -7.44 -2.25 51.15
C LEU A 779 -8.61 -1.48 50.46
N ASP A 780 -9.77 -2.14 50.40
CA ASP A 780 -11.16 -1.65 50.41
C ASP A 780 -11.94 -1.22 49.14
N GLY A 781 -13.12 -1.85 48.99
CA GLY A 781 -14.39 -1.13 48.93
C GLY A 781 -15.29 -1.32 47.69
N ALA A 782 -16.34 -2.14 47.83
CA ALA A 782 -17.55 -2.25 46.96
C ALA A 782 -18.40 -0.93 46.99
N PRO A 783 -19.58 -0.74 46.30
CA PRO A 783 -20.58 -1.75 45.86
C PRO A 783 -21.44 -1.47 44.58
N ARG A 784 -22.33 -2.44 44.22
CA ARG A 784 -23.76 -2.36 43.75
C ARG A 784 -24.14 -1.46 42.55
N ASP A 785 -25.17 -1.67 41.72
CA ASP A 785 -26.35 -2.54 41.64
C ASP A 785 -26.96 -2.44 40.21
N GLU A 786 -27.72 -3.47 39.81
CA GLU A 786 -29.00 -3.46 39.05
C GLU A 786 -29.16 -2.92 37.59
N ASN A 787 -29.73 -3.83 36.74
CA ASN A 787 -30.93 -3.66 35.88
C ASN A 787 -30.93 -2.64 34.71
N ILE A 788 -31.62 -2.76 33.56
CA ILE A 788 -32.62 -3.67 32.96
C ILE A 788 -32.90 -3.12 31.54
N GLU A 789 -33.23 -4.02 30.58
CA GLU A 789 -34.08 -3.88 29.35
C GLU A 789 -33.84 -2.73 28.33
N GLY A 790 -34.15 -2.83 27.04
CA GLY A 790 -34.88 -3.79 26.18
C GLY A 790 -34.93 -3.17 24.75
N THR A 791 -34.67 -3.92 23.68
CA THR A 791 -35.63 -4.56 22.74
C THR A 791 -36.64 -3.67 22.01
N GLY A 792 -36.69 -3.83 20.68
CA GLY A 792 -37.84 -3.57 19.77
C GLY A 792 -37.61 -2.39 18.79
N GLY A 793 -37.88 -2.47 17.48
CA GLY A 793 -38.56 -3.48 16.67
C GLY A 793 -38.68 -3.07 15.18
N ASP A 794 -39.21 -4.02 14.41
CA ASP A 794 -39.68 -4.14 13.02
C ASP A 794 -39.85 -2.95 12.06
N GLY A 795 -39.72 -3.29 10.76
CA GLY A 795 -40.30 -2.57 9.62
C GLY A 795 -40.20 -3.33 8.29
N GLN A 796 -41.21 -4.14 7.95
CA GLN A 796 -41.48 -4.69 6.61
C GLN A 796 -42.36 -3.75 5.76
N THR A 797 -42.10 -3.68 4.45
CA THR A 797 -43.05 -3.42 3.33
C THR A 797 -42.32 -3.76 2.01
N GLY A 798 -42.82 -4.40 0.97
CA GLY A 798 -44.12 -4.99 0.61
C GLY A 798 -44.02 -5.43 -0.87
N THR A 799 -44.35 -6.68 -1.16
CA THR A 799 -44.34 -7.31 -2.49
C THR A 799 -45.73 -7.20 -3.13
N LEU A 800 -45.82 -6.83 -4.41
CA LEU A 800 -47.08 -6.89 -5.19
C LEU A 800 -47.00 -8.04 -6.20
N GLN A 801 -47.87 -9.04 -5.99
CA GLN A 801 -48.27 -10.03 -6.98
C GLN A 801 -49.25 -9.40 -7.99
N ALA A 802 -49.08 -9.69 -9.28
CA ALA A 802 -50.11 -9.48 -10.29
C ALA A 802 -50.48 -10.83 -10.91
N THR A 803 -51.79 -11.02 -11.00
CA THR A 803 -52.57 -12.22 -11.30
C THR A 803 -52.56 -12.63 -12.77
N THR A 804 -52.51 -13.94 -12.99
CA THR A 804 -52.82 -14.65 -14.24
C THR A 804 -54.27 -14.46 -14.66
N ALA A 805 -54.50 -14.03 -15.91
CA ALA A 805 -55.77 -14.20 -16.62
C ALA A 805 -55.44 -14.75 -18.01
N GLY A 806 -55.98 -15.94 -18.33
CA GLY A 806 -55.81 -16.60 -19.62
C GLY A 806 -56.71 -16.01 -20.70
N THR A 807 -56.23 -16.06 -21.94
CA THR A 807 -57.04 -15.92 -23.16
C THR A 807 -56.43 -16.74 -24.29
N GLU A 808 -57.33 -17.52 -24.90
CA GLU A 808 -57.29 -18.37 -26.10
C GLU A 808 -56.12 -18.21 -27.09
N GLU A 809 -55.58 -19.37 -27.51
CA GLU A 809 -54.58 -19.55 -28.57
C GLU A 809 -55.10 -19.05 -29.93
N GLY A 810 -54.68 -17.84 -30.30
CA GLY A 810 -54.74 -17.36 -31.67
C GLY A 810 -53.52 -17.82 -32.46
N GLN A 811 -53.73 -18.62 -33.50
CA GLN A 811 -52.71 -18.96 -34.50
C GLN A 811 -52.00 -17.66 -34.98
N VAL A 812 -50.69 -17.56 -34.74
CA VAL A 812 -49.89 -16.38 -35.11
C VAL A 812 -49.79 -16.32 -36.64
N LYS A 813 -50.52 -15.40 -37.27
CA LYS A 813 -50.55 -15.22 -38.74
C LYS A 813 -49.41 -14.34 -39.28
N ALA A 814 -48.64 -13.71 -38.41
CA ALA A 814 -47.51 -12.87 -38.79
C ALA A 814 -46.47 -12.77 -37.67
N LEU A 815 -45.20 -12.68 -38.05
CA LEU A 815 -44.07 -12.47 -37.15
C LEU A 815 -43.64 -11.01 -37.14
N TRP A 816 -43.36 -10.50 -35.95
CA TRP A 816 -42.83 -9.17 -35.69
C TRP A 816 -41.36 -9.21 -35.33
N PHE A 817 -40.64 -8.20 -35.81
CA PHE A 817 -39.22 -8.00 -35.57
C PHE A 817 -38.96 -6.57 -35.16
N TYR A 818 -37.95 -6.34 -34.32
CA TYR A 818 -37.30 -5.04 -34.16
C TYR A 818 -35.91 -5.08 -34.79
N HIS A 819 -35.44 -3.94 -35.27
CA HIS A 819 -34.11 -3.79 -35.82
C HIS A 819 -33.19 -3.24 -34.73
N ASP A 820 -32.15 -3.98 -34.38
CA ASP A 820 -31.18 -3.53 -33.38
C ASP A 820 -30.29 -2.38 -33.90
N ASP A 821 -29.32 -1.96 -33.09
CA ASP A 821 -28.49 -0.79 -33.39
C ASP A 821 -27.53 -1.01 -34.57
N VAL A 822 -27.37 -2.26 -35.04
CA VAL A 822 -26.61 -2.63 -36.24
C VAL A 822 -27.53 -2.99 -37.42
N GLY A 823 -28.85 -2.85 -37.26
CA GLY A 823 -29.86 -3.07 -38.30
C GLY A 823 -30.35 -4.52 -38.42
N GLN A 824 -29.88 -5.44 -37.57
CA GLN A 824 -30.27 -6.84 -37.60
C GLN A 824 -31.73 -7.00 -37.16
N SER A 825 -32.50 -7.79 -37.91
CA SER A 825 -33.91 -8.08 -37.56
C SER A 825 -33.95 -9.14 -36.45
N VAL A 826 -34.39 -8.74 -35.27
CA VAL A 826 -34.55 -9.59 -34.09
C VAL A 826 -36.03 -9.85 -33.86
N PRO A 827 -36.49 -11.11 -33.84
CA PRO A 827 -37.89 -11.40 -33.55
C PRO A 827 -38.23 -11.04 -32.11
N TYR A 828 -39.43 -10.53 -31.88
CA TYR A 828 -39.96 -10.46 -30.52
C TYR A 828 -40.15 -11.87 -29.94
N SER A 829 -40.06 -12.02 -28.61
CA SER A 829 -40.30 -13.30 -27.93
C SER A 829 -41.73 -13.78 -28.13
N GLY A 830 -41.98 -15.09 -27.98
CA GLY A 830 -43.26 -15.71 -28.35
C GLY A 830 -44.50 -15.06 -27.72
N GLY A 831 -44.43 -14.69 -26.43
CA GLY A 831 -45.53 -13.97 -25.77
C GLY A 831 -45.78 -12.57 -26.35
N LEU A 832 -44.71 -11.85 -26.68
CA LEU A 832 -44.80 -10.51 -27.27
C LEU A 832 -45.24 -10.54 -28.74
N GLN A 833 -44.90 -11.59 -29.49
CA GLN A 833 -45.37 -11.78 -30.87
C GLN A 833 -46.90 -11.73 -30.94
N ALA A 834 -47.57 -12.53 -30.10
CA ALA A 834 -49.02 -12.60 -30.06
C ALA A 834 -49.66 -11.29 -29.56
N GLU A 835 -49.06 -10.66 -28.54
CA GLU A 835 -49.56 -9.41 -27.97
C GLU A 835 -49.48 -8.24 -28.97
N ILE A 836 -48.34 -8.11 -29.65
CA ILE A 836 -48.08 -7.08 -30.67
C ILE A 836 -49.00 -7.30 -31.87
N GLU A 837 -49.14 -8.53 -32.37
CA GLU A 837 -50.05 -8.83 -33.48
C GLU A 837 -51.51 -8.57 -33.08
N ALA A 838 -51.95 -8.96 -31.89
CA ALA A 838 -53.30 -8.69 -31.41
C ALA A 838 -53.58 -7.19 -31.20
N ALA A 839 -52.58 -6.40 -30.81
CA ALA A 839 -52.70 -4.95 -30.72
C ALA A 839 -52.73 -4.29 -32.11
N TYR A 840 -51.88 -4.74 -33.03
CA TYR A 840 -51.86 -4.24 -34.41
C TYR A 840 -53.15 -4.55 -35.16
N GLN A 841 -53.72 -5.74 -35.01
CA GLN A 841 -55.00 -6.10 -35.64
C GLN A 841 -56.17 -5.28 -35.11
N ARG A 842 -56.09 -4.79 -33.86
CA ARG A 842 -57.09 -3.88 -33.27
C ARG A 842 -56.93 -2.44 -33.75
N ASP A 843 -55.69 -1.95 -33.84
CA ASP A 843 -55.40 -0.60 -34.31
C ASP A 843 -54.05 -0.56 -35.07
N PRO A 844 -54.06 -0.67 -36.41
CA PRO A 844 -52.84 -0.67 -37.22
C PRO A 844 -52.06 0.66 -37.23
N GLN A 845 -52.65 1.75 -36.72
CA GLN A 845 -51.99 3.05 -36.56
C GLN A 845 -51.73 3.38 -35.08
N GLY A 846 -52.12 2.49 -34.17
CA GLY A 846 -52.00 2.66 -32.74
C GLY A 846 -50.60 2.37 -32.22
N SER A 847 -50.51 2.26 -30.89
CA SER A 847 -49.29 1.87 -30.20
C SER A 847 -49.59 0.92 -29.05
N LEU A 848 -48.59 0.13 -28.67
CA LEU A 848 -48.62 -0.82 -27.57
C LEU A 848 -47.40 -0.58 -26.67
N THR A 849 -47.60 -0.52 -25.36
CA THR A 849 -46.46 -0.54 -24.42
C THR A 849 -46.18 -1.98 -24.01
N ILE A 850 -44.97 -2.44 -24.27
CA ILE A 850 -44.50 -3.79 -23.90
C ILE A 850 -43.36 -3.68 -22.89
N ALA A 851 -43.21 -4.68 -22.04
CA ALA A 851 -42.09 -4.81 -21.11
C ALA A 851 -41.15 -5.92 -21.57
N TYR A 852 -39.84 -5.65 -21.55
CA TYR A 852 -38.81 -6.66 -21.83
C TYR A 852 -37.63 -6.48 -20.88
N GLY A 853 -37.43 -7.43 -19.97
CA GLY A 853 -36.51 -7.28 -18.84
C GLY A 853 -36.97 -6.18 -17.87
N THR A 854 -36.08 -5.25 -17.52
CA THR A 854 -36.38 -4.10 -16.66
C THR A 854 -36.87 -2.87 -17.41
N TRP A 855 -37.04 -2.93 -18.72
CA TRP A 855 -37.31 -1.76 -19.56
C TRP A 855 -38.70 -1.84 -20.21
N ALA A 856 -39.37 -0.69 -20.26
CA ALA A 856 -40.62 -0.46 -20.96
C ALA A 856 -40.38 0.15 -22.34
N TYR A 857 -41.05 -0.40 -23.35
CA TYR A 857 -40.95 0.05 -24.72
C TYR A 857 -42.31 0.42 -25.27
N LEU A 858 -42.39 1.55 -25.96
CA LEU A 858 -43.55 1.93 -26.76
C LEU A 858 -43.34 1.46 -28.20
N VAL A 859 -44.11 0.48 -28.62
CA VAL A 859 -44.17 0.01 -30.02
C VAL A 859 -45.28 0.79 -30.72
N ASP A 860 -44.89 1.61 -31.69
CA ASP A 860 -45.79 2.46 -32.48
C ASP A 860 -45.91 1.89 -33.90
N PHE A 861 -47.13 1.46 -34.26
CA PHE A 861 -47.40 0.77 -35.51
C PHE A 861 -47.46 1.72 -36.71
N GLY A 862 -47.91 2.97 -36.49
CA GLY A 862 -48.01 3.98 -37.53
C GLY A 862 -46.63 4.44 -38.02
N THR A 863 -45.73 4.72 -37.08
CA THR A 863 -44.34 5.11 -37.38
C THR A 863 -43.42 3.90 -37.62
N ARG A 864 -43.87 2.69 -37.27
CA ARG A 864 -43.08 1.45 -37.30
C ARG A 864 -41.80 1.58 -36.48
N THR A 865 -41.94 2.08 -35.25
CA THR A 865 -40.82 2.22 -34.32
C THR A 865 -41.11 1.64 -32.94
N GLN A 866 -40.06 1.20 -32.26
CA GLN A 866 -40.04 0.86 -30.85
C GLN A 866 -39.19 1.90 -30.14
N THR A 867 -39.74 2.57 -29.12
CA THR A 867 -39.04 3.58 -28.33
C THR A 867 -38.83 3.08 -26.91
N ASN A 868 -37.59 3.04 -26.42
CA ASN A 868 -37.31 2.75 -25.01
C ASN A 868 -37.73 3.94 -24.13
N ARG A 869 -38.67 3.73 -23.21
CA ARG A 869 -39.20 4.80 -22.35
C ARG A 869 -38.33 5.10 -21.14
N ASP A 870 -37.50 4.15 -20.74
CA ASP A 870 -36.68 4.25 -19.51
C ASP A 870 -35.23 4.66 -19.80
N HIS A 871 -34.85 4.80 -21.09
CA HIS A 871 -33.56 5.33 -21.50
C HIS A 871 -33.59 6.87 -21.55
N PRO A 872 -32.60 7.61 -20.99
CA PRO A 872 -32.60 9.08 -20.91
C PRO A 872 -32.73 9.81 -22.25
N GLY A 873 -32.36 9.14 -23.35
CA GLY A 873 -32.45 9.64 -24.72
C GLY A 873 -33.57 9.05 -25.58
N HIS A 874 -34.52 8.29 -24.99
CA HIS A 874 -35.64 7.65 -25.70
C HIS A 874 -35.24 6.97 -27.01
N ARG A 875 -34.25 6.07 -26.93
CA ARG A 875 -33.65 5.46 -28.13
C ARG A 875 -34.73 4.70 -28.94
N GLN A 876 -34.79 4.99 -30.23
CA GLN A 876 -35.77 4.42 -31.15
C GLN A 876 -35.13 3.36 -32.04
N ARG A 877 -35.90 2.30 -32.31
CA ARG A 877 -35.55 1.20 -33.21
C ARG A 877 -36.67 1.00 -34.21
N ARG A 878 -36.35 0.57 -35.43
CA ARG A 878 -37.37 0.24 -36.43
C ARG A 878 -38.03 -1.09 -36.08
N ILE A 879 -39.29 -1.29 -36.45
CA ILE A 879 -39.96 -2.59 -36.37
C ILE A 879 -40.45 -3.02 -37.76
N SER A 880 -40.58 -4.33 -37.96
CA SER A 880 -41.13 -4.92 -39.19
C SER A 880 -42.06 -6.08 -38.87
N ARG A 881 -43.02 -6.31 -39.76
CA ARG A 881 -44.02 -7.39 -39.69
C ARG A 881 -43.90 -8.23 -40.95
N MET A 882 -43.86 -9.55 -40.80
CA MET A 882 -43.78 -10.54 -41.87
C MET A 882 -45.02 -11.42 -41.80
N ASP A 883 -45.85 -11.39 -42.84
CA ASP A 883 -46.98 -12.31 -42.96
C ASP A 883 -46.48 -13.74 -43.19
N LEU A 884 -47.06 -14.69 -42.45
CA LEU A 884 -46.85 -16.12 -42.68
C LEU A 884 -47.90 -16.63 -43.68
N PRO A 885 -47.53 -17.51 -44.63
CA PRO A 885 -48.42 -17.99 -45.69
C PRO A 885 -49.59 -18.84 -45.21
#